data_AF-A0A9E2NEW9-F1
#
_entry.id   AF-A0A9E2NEW9-F1
#
_cell.length_a   1.000
_cell.length_b   1.000
_cell.length_c   1.000
_cell.angle_alpha   90.00
_cell.angle_beta   90.00
_cell.angle_gamma   90.00
#
_symmetry.space_group_name_H-M   'P 1'
#
loop_
_entity.id
_entity.type
_entity.pdbx_description
1 polymer ?
#
loop_
_entity_poly.entity_id
_entity_poly.type
_entity_poly.pdbx_seq_one_letter_code
_entity_poly.pdbx_strand_id
1 'polypeptide(L)'
;MVITKGEMGGAQNHILTLCAQLQDKVNLRVVIGGAAGSWLEHQLSVLGVSCHALPEMVETLWPWQLWPAARRLIALIESEPPDLIHTHSAIASLLARIASRHTRRPVVYTVHGFGFKPQVPWLRRQLVYWAERAVAGMTTQMICVSNHERGLAYQLPIDPRRVHVVRNGLTPLEGPLQEPHADAQKPLRVLMIARMKAPKRHDLLLQALVLVRERLGHELPLTFAGDGPLRERLEAQAQHLGLQEVVWAGDVDAAHLLLPTHDVLVLASDHEGLPLTVLEGMRAGRAVVASDLPGVRELLVHNQEGLICANTPEAFAEQLLRLQHEPYLARRLGRAAQAHFQQQFTATAMGQKTWQVYGECLQEAAATTRPVAALGSALTRERDRLLNWCLAGAWLLLPSLWVAQLLQQAEWVTYQFATTLWWCVIPYILACQFLMRNAMLPLAERTAVLGLATFVPFALTPLGFAIVQQPYSRAAVLWAFVVSTLWLAWGYQRRVKPQALRLLALDERVPELLTKALAPDPVPTERLQWVPWQPQSHSPLPACDGVVLDRHQAPSSARTALMGQLKMQHLRFYTVETIAEWLSGRRPSTADGDDALWAVDHDPAYDRAKRLMDVLTVCALAPLWLPLAFGVALAVRLDSPGPVLFGQDRVGRDGRVFRLWKFRSMVHGLQAPGVHFAQADDPRITRVGRFIRRSRLDELPQLWNVLWGEMSLIGPRPEQVPLVREFATTLPSYPYRHLVRPGLTGWAQVQQGYADSLEGTRLKLSYDLYYVTHYSLALDLLIAAKTLHILVSGKGAR
;
A
#
# COMPACT_ATOMS: atom_id res chain seq x y z
N MET A 1 18.98 15.26 12.51
CA MET A 1 18.60 14.41 13.65
C MET A 1 19.17 13.02 13.47
N VAL A 2 19.93 12.49 14.43
CA VAL A 2 20.51 11.14 14.42
C VAL A 2 19.69 10.23 15.36
N ILE A 3 19.40 8.99 14.98
CA ILE A 3 18.58 8.07 15.78
C ILE A 3 19.32 6.73 15.95
N THR A 4 19.49 6.31 17.20
CA THR A 4 20.21 5.08 17.55
C THR A 4 19.69 4.41 18.82
N LYS A 5 20.24 3.25 19.17
CA LYS A 5 19.98 2.55 20.43
C LYS A 5 21.00 2.96 21.51
N GLY A 6 20.57 2.97 22.77
CA GLY A 6 21.39 3.37 23.92
C GLY A 6 22.33 2.30 24.49
N GLU A 7 22.35 1.07 23.96
CA GLU A 7 23.30 0.04 24.42
C GLU A 7 24.75 0.39 24.02
N MET A 8 25.73 0.11 24.90
CA MET A 8 27.15 0.30 24.58
C MET A 8 27.61 -0.68 23.49
N GLY A 9 28.32 -0.18 22.47
CA GLY A 9 28.82 -1.00 21.36
C GLY A 9 29.49 -0.19 20.26
N GLY A 10 29.92 -0.89 19.21
CA GLY A 10 30.69 -0.27 18.12
C GLY A 10 29.90 0.76 17.30
N ALA A 11 28.59 0.56 17.13
CA ALA A 11 27.75 1.53 16.42
C ALA A 11 27.66 2.88 17.17
N GLN A 12 27.73 2.86 18.50
CA GLN A 12 27.66 4.04 19.35
C GLN A 12 28.98 4.81 19.36
N ASN A 13 30.13 4.12 19.41
CA ASN A 13 31.44 4.74 19.22
C ASN A 13 31.57 5.38 17.83
N HIS A 14 31.01 4.73 16.80
CA HIS A 14 30.92 5.31 15.47
C HIS A 14 30.11 6.63 15.48
N ILE A 15 28.96 6.66 16.16
CA ILE A 15 28.13 7.88 16.25
C ILE A 15 28.85 8.98 17.00
N LEU A 16 29.51 8.66 18.13
CA LEU A 16 30.28 9.64 18.89
C LEU A 16 31.36 10.29 18.01
N THR A 17 32.11 9.45 17.29
CA THR A 17 33.15 9.90 16.36
C THR A 17 32.56 10.74 15.22
N LEU A 18 31.43 10.30 14.65
CA LEU A 18 30.74 11.02 13.58
C LEU A 18 30.23 12.38 14.05
N CYS A 19 29.63 12.44 15.24
CA CYS A 19 29.15 13.67 15.85
C CYS A 19 30.29 14.66 16.08
N ALA A 20 31.40 14.20 16.68
CA ALA A 20 32.58 15.04 16.88
C ALA A 20 33.15 15.62 15.57
N GLN A 21 33.14 14.84 14.47
CA GLN A 21 33.64 15.31 13.16
C GLN A 21 32.68 16.25 12.42
N LEU A 22 31.40 16.26 12.80
CA LEU A 22 30.36 17.02 12.11
C LEU A 22 29.78 18.17 12.93
N GLN A 23 30.10 18.28 14.22
CA GLN A 23 29.54 19.30 15.14
C GLN A 23 29.69 20.73 14.63
N ASP A 24 30.80 21.05 13.96
CA ASP A 24 31.05 22.40 13.42
C ASP A 24 30.28 22.70 12.13
N LYS A 25 29.68 21.68 11.51
CA LYS A 25 28.98 21.77 10.22
C LYS A 25 27.47 21.62 10.32
N VAL A 26 26.97 20.96 11.37
CA VAL A 26 25.55 20.62 11.52
C VAL A 26 25.08 20.81 12.94
N ASN A 27 23.85 21.31 13.08
CA ASN A 27 23.13 21.28 14.35
C ASN A 27 22.67 19.84 14.65
N LEU A 28 23.44 19.13 15.46
CA LEU A 28 23.19 17.73 15.78
C LEU A 28 22.22 17.59 16.95
N ARG A 29 21.21 16.73 16.75
CA ARG A 29 20.34 16.23 17.81
C ARG A 29 20.28 14.73 17.72
N VAL A 30 20.40 14.04 18.85
CA VAL A 30 20.46 12.58 18.90
C VAL A 30 19.26 12.03 19.67
N VAL A 31 18.52 11.12 19.07
CA VAL A 31 17.44 10.37 19.70
C VAL A 31 17.97 8.98 20.06
N ILE A 32 17.94 8.64 21.35
CA ILE A 32 18.52 7.42 21.88
C ILE A 32 17.40 6.51 22.40
N GLY A 33 17.34 5.28 21.90
CA GLY A 33 16.39 4.28 22.39
C GLY A 33 16.80 3.71 23.74
N GLY A 34 15.85 3.65 24.67
CA GLY A 34 16.06 3.21 26.05
C GLY A 34 15.78 4.31 27.07
N ALA A 35 16.03 4.00 28.35
CA ALA A 35 15.91 4.97 29.43
C ALA A 35 16.95 6.10 29.30
N ALA A 36 16.63 7.27 29.88
CA ALA A 36 17.57 8.38 29.97
C ALA A 36 18.79 8.02 30.87
N GLY A 37 19.92 8.68 30.63
CA GLY A 37 21.18 8.45 31.35
C GLY A 37 22.06 7.36 30.74
N SER A 38 21.93 7.08 29.44
CA SER A 38 22.82 6.12 28.76
C SER A 38 24.26 6.65 28.68
N TRP A 39 25.25 5.75 28.60
CA TRP A 39 26.66 6.12 28.42
C TRP A 39 26.86 7.05 27.21
N LEU A 40 26.17 6.77 26.09
CA LEU A 40 26.24 7.57 24.88
C LEU A 40 25.69 9.00 25.11
N GLU A 41 24.62 9.14 25.90
CA GLU A 41 24.05 10.44 26.23
C GLU A 41 25.03 11.31 27.01
N HIS A 42 25.76 10.72 27.97
CA HIS A 42 26.81 11.41 28.72
C HIS A 42 27.98 11.83 27.81
N GLN A 43 28.44 10.96 26.90
CA GLN A 43 29.54 11.32 26.00
C GLN A 43 29.13 12.41 24.99
N LEU A 44 27.88 12.38 24.51
CA LEU A 44 27.35 13.38 23.59
C LEU A 44 27.10 14.73 24.27
N SER A 45 26.71 14.74 25.56
CA SER A 45 26.53 15.98 26.30
C SER A 45 27.86 16.71 26.53
N VAL A 46 28.96 15.97 26.74
CA VAL A 46 30.33 16.53 26.78
C VAL A 46 30.71 17.19 25.46
N LEU A 47 30.22 16.68 24.32
CA LEU A 47 30.39 17.30 23.00
C LEU A 47 29.40 18.44 22.72
N GLY A 48 28.53 18.80 23.67
CA GLY A 48 27.51 19.84 23.48
C GLY A 48 26.34 19.44 22.58
N VAL A 49 26.13 18.14 22.33
CA VAL A 49 25.06 17.63 21.45
C VAL A 49 23.79 17.34 22.26
N SER A 50 22.66 17.94 21.85
CA SER A 50 21.37 17.72 22.53
C SER A 50 20.84 16.30 22.29
N CYS A 51 20.47 15.61 23.37
CA CYS A 51 19.97 14.24 23.33
C CYS A 51 18.51 14.13 23.82
N HIS A 52 17.74 13.24 23.19
CA HIS A 52 16.38 12.88 23.61
C HIS A 52 16.26 11.37 23.82
N ALA A 53 15.82 10.96 25.00
CA ALA A 53 15.51 9.56 25.28
C ALA A 53 14.17 9.15 24.66
N LEU A 54 14.13 7.96 24.05
CA LEU A 54 12.94 7.32 23.51
C LEU A 54 12.79 5.91 24.13
N PRO A 55 12.28 5.82 25.37
CA PRO A 55 12.22 4.55 26.11
C PRO A 55 11.31 3.50 25.45
N GLU A 56 10.36 3.92 24.63
CA GLU A 56 9.45 3.04 23.91
C GLU A 56 10.13 2.28 22.74
N MET A 57 11.35 2.68 22.33
CA MET A 57 12.08 2.01 21.26
C MET A 57 12.79 0.75 21.77
N VAL A 58 12.03 -0.36 21.83
CA VAL A 58 12.49 -1.68 22.30
C VAL A 58 12.89 -2.63 21.18
N GLU A 59 13.74 -3.62 21.49
CA GLU A 59 14.12 -4.70 20.55
C GLU A 59 12.99 -5.70 20.35
N THR A 60 12.10 -5.41 19.39
CA THR A 60 10.97 -6.28 19.06
C THR A 60 10.72 -6.37 17.56
N LEU A 61 10.23 -7.52 17.12
CA LEU A 61 9.73 -7.73 15.76
C LEU A 61 8.22 -7.45 15.68
N TRP A 62 7.55 -7.19 16.80
CA TRP A 62 6.11 -7.04 16.88
C TRP A 62 5.67 -5.58 16.57
N PRO A 63 4.92 -5.32 15.49
CA PRO A 63 4.62 -3.95 15.05
C PRO A 63 3.84 -3.08 16.06
N TRP A 64 2.93 -3.68 16.84
CA TRP A 64 2.11 -2.92 17.81
C TRP A 64 2.92 -2.39 18.99
N GLN A 65 4.02 -3.06 19.36
CA GLN A 65 4.93 -2.59 20.42
C GLN A 65 5.80 -1.42 19.94
N LEU A 66 6.00 -1.28 18.63
CA LEU A 66 6.77 -0.18 18.02
C LEU A 66 5.91 1.07 17.75
N TRP A 67 4.58 0.94 17.74
CA TRP A 67 3.67 2.05 17.40
C TRP A 67 3.76 3.25 18.37
N PRO A 68 3.85 3.07 19.70
CA PRO A 68 4.06 4.19 20.62
C PRO A 68 5.35 4.96 20.32
N ALA A 69 6.45 4.24 20.05
CA ALA A 69 7.73 4.84 19.67
C ALA A 69 7.63 5.62 18.36
N ALA A 70 6.91 5.10 17.35
CA ALA A 70 6.68 5.78 16.09
C ALA A 70 5.89 7.10 16.28
N ARG A 71 4.81 7.09 17.08
CA ARG A 71 4.01 8.29 17.36
C ARG A 71 4.83 9.37 18.07
N ARG A 72 5.61 8.98 19.08
CA ARG A 72 6.46 9.91 19.83
C ARG A 72 7.58 10.48 18.98
N LEU A 73 8.17 9.65 18.11
CA LEU A 73 9.17 10.10 17.14
C LEU A 73 8.58 11.08 16.12
N ILE A 74 7.37 10.83 15.60
CA ILE A 74 6.67 11.76 14.70
C ILE A 74 6.42 13.09 15.41
N ALA A 75 5.88 13.07 16.63
CA ALA A 75 5.63 14.27 17.41
C ALA A 75 6.90 15.09 17.64
N LEU A 76 8.03 14.43 17.95
CA LEU A 76 9.34 15.08 18.12
C LEU A 76 9.84 15.72 16.81
N ILE A 77 9.69 15.02 15.68
CA ILE A 77 10.08 15.55 14.36
C ILE A 77 9.17 16.73 13.96
N GLU A 78 7.91 16.75 14.36
CA GLU A 78 6.98 17.84 14.05
C GLU A 78 7.19 19.07 14.94
N SER A 79 7.47 18.87 16.23
CA SER A 79 7.82 19.98 17.13
C SER A 79 9.16 20.63 16.75
N GLU A 80 10.09 19.80 16.27
CA GLU A 80 11.45 20.20 15.96
C GLU A 80 11.91 19.62 14.61
N PRO A 81 11.50 20.24 13.49
CA PRO A 81 11.73 19.70 12.15
C PRO A 81 13.22 19.66 11.78
N PRO A 82 13.83 18.47 11.59
CA PRO A 82 15.16 18.36 11.06
C PRO A 82 15.15 18.47 9.53
N ASP A 83 16.27 18.92 8.95
CA ASP A 83 16.46 18.87 7.49
C ASP A 83 16.62 17.43 6.99
N LEU A 84 17.23 16.58 7.81
CA LEU A 84 17.53 15.18 7.49
C LEU A 84 17.56 14.30 8.75
N ILE A 85 17.11 13.07 8.60
CA ILE A 85 17.12 12.04 9.64
C ILE A 85 18.18 10.99 9.29
N HIS A 86 19.11 10.70 10.19
CA HIS A 86 20.14 9.68 10.01
C HIS A 86 19.99 8.58 11.06
N THR A 87 19.95 7.31 10.65
CA THR A 87 19.72 6.17 11.56
C THR A 87 20.86 5.16 11.54
N HIS A 88 21.14 4.54 12.69
CA HIS A 88 22.25 3.59 12.88
C HIS A 88 21.83 2.23 13.48
N SER A 89 20.54 1.88 13.46
CA SER A 89 20.08 0.54 13.84
C SER A 89 18.87 0.11 13.03
N ALA A 90 18.65 -1.20 12.89
CA ALA A 90 17.51 -1.74 12.13
C ALA A 90 16.16 -1.20 12.64
N ILE A 91 15.95 -1.17 13.97
CA ILE A 91 14.69 -0.68 14.55
C ILE A 91 14.57 0.84 14.45
N ALA A 92 15.65 1.58 14.72
CA ALA A 92 15.67 3.03 14.53
C ALA A 92 15.35 3.40 13.08
N SER A 93 15.93 2.69 12.12
CA SER A 93 15.69 2.93 10.70
C SER A 93 14.26 2.59 10.28
N LEU A 94 13.67 1.52 10.80
CA LEU A 94 12.26 1.19 10.58
C LEU A 94 11.34 2.31 11.06
N LEU A 95 11.53 2.76 12.31
CA LEU A 95 10.74 3.85 12.91
C LEU A 95 10.93 5.17 12.15
N ALA A 96 12.17 5.52 11.81
CA ALA A 96 12.48 6.75 11.09
C ALA A 96 11.89 6.76 9.67
N ARG A 97 11.91 5.64 8.96
CA ARG A 97 11.30 5.52 7.63
C ARG A 97 9.78 5.65 7.69
N ILE A 98 9.15 5.01 8.69
CA ILE A 98 7.70 5.20 8.94
C ILE A 98 7.40 6.67 9.25
N ALA A 99 8.16 7.30 10.15
CA ALA A 99 7.98 8.70 10.51
C ALA A 99 8.22 9.65 9.33
N SER A 100 9.25 9.38 8.51
CA SER A 100 9.57 10.13 7.29
C SER A 100 8.42 10.18 6.30
N ARG A 101 7.66 9.09 6.15
CA ARG A 101 6.47 9.09 5.28
C ARG A 101 5.39 10.07 5.74
N HIS A 102 5.31 10.33 7.04
CA HIS A 102 4.38 11.29 7.63
C HIS A 102 4.93 12.72 7.52
N THR A 103 6.18 12.91 7.93
CA THR A 103 6.79 14.24 8.12
C THR A 103 7.49 14.77 6.86
N ARG A 104 7.59 13.95 5.81
CA ARG A 104 8.26 14.23 4.52
C ARG A 104 9.73 14.66 4.69
N ARG A 105 10.43 14.08 5.67
CA ARG A 105 11.86 14.34 5.91
C ARG A 105 12.71 13.23 5.29
N PRO A 106 13.81 13.54 4.58
CA PRO A 106 14.67 12.54 3.98
C PRO A 106 15.40 11.70 5.04
N VAL A 107 15.63 10.42 4.72
CA VAL A 107 16.23 9.44 5.65
C VAL A 107 17.51 8.86 5.07
N VAL A 108 18.58 8.98 5.85
CA VAL A 108 19.85 8.27 5.67
C VAL A 108 19.87 7.08 6.62
N TYR A 109 20.23 5.89 6.13
CA TYR A 109 20.39 4.71 6.98
C TYR A 109 21.81 4.15 6.85
N THR A 110 22.58 4.19 7.95
CA THR A 110 23.86 3.51 8.07
C THR A 110 23.68 2.09 8.58
N VAL A 111 24.01 1.12 7.72
CA VAL A 111 23.97 -0.30 8.00
C VAL A 111 25.30 -0.75 8.57
N HIS A 112 25.35 -0.98 9.88
CA HIS A 112 26.50 -1.61 10.56
C HIS A 112 26.59 -3.13 10.34
N GLY A 113 25.52 -3.73 9.84
CA GLY A 113 25.44 -5.13 9.46
C GLY A 113 24.00 -5.58 9.27
N PHE A 114 23.69 -6.23 8.14
CA PHE A 114 22.34 -6.74 7.92
C PHE A 114 22.01 -7.95 8.80
N GLY A 115 20.77 -8.00 9.31
CA GLY A 115 20.28 -9.13 10.12
C GLY A 115 19.83 -10.34 9.30
N PHE A 116 20.02 -10.34 7.97
CA PHE A 116 19.67 -11.45 7.07
C PHE A 116 20.89 -12.13 6.44
N LYS A 117 22.05 -12.04 7.11
CA LYS A 117 23.28 -12.75 6.73
C LYS A 117 23.08 -14.28 6.79
N PRO A 118 23.83 -15.06 5.99
CA PRO A 118 23.72 -16.53 5.96
C PRO A 118 23.89 -17.20 7.33
N GLN A 119 24.64 -16.60 8.25
CA GLN A 119 24.93 -17.13 9.58
C GLN A 119 23.76 -16.95 10.58
N VAL A 120 22.75 -16.15 10.25
CA VAL A 120 21.55 -15.96 11.10
C VAL A 120 20.57 -17.13 10.88
N PRO A 121 19.93 -17.67 11.94
CA PRO A 121 18.96 -18.76 11.80
C PRO A 121 17.90 -18.47 10.73
N TRP A 122 17.60 -19.47 9.91
CA TRP A 122 16.80 -19.32 8.68
C TRP A 122 15.50 -18.54 8.89
N LEU A 123 14.72 -18.87 9.92
CA LEU A 123 13.43 -18.21 10.18
C LEU A 123 13.61 -16.70 10.46
N ARG A 124 14.55 -16.35 11.33
CA ARG A 124 14.84 -14.96 11.68
C ARG A 124 15.41 -14.21 10.48
N ARG A 125 16.28 -14.85 9.70
CA ARG A 125 16.84 -14.31 8.45
C ARG A 125 15.74 -13.94 7.46
N GLN A 126 14.78 -14.83 7.21
CA GLN A 126 13.68 -14.56 6.27
C GLN A 126 12.79 -13.41 6.76
N LEU A 127 12.43 -13.40 8.05
CA LEU A 127 11.61 -12.32 8.63
C LEU A 127 12.30 -10.95 8.50
N VAL A 128 13.58 -10.86 8.86
CA VAL A 128 14.35 -9.61 8.76
C VAL A 128 14.55 -9.19 7.31
N TYR A 129 14.81 -10.13 6.40
CA TYR A 129 14.92 -9.85 4.96
C TYR A 129 13.63 -9.25 4.40
N TRP A 130 12.48 -9.85 4.68
CA TRP A 130 11.19 -9.34 4.21
C TRP A 130 10.82 -8.00 4.84
N ALA A 131 11.10 -7.82 6.13
CA ALA A 131 10.89 -6.54 6.81
C ALA A 131 11.72 -5.43 6.17
N GLU A 132 13.02 -5.66 5.95
CA GLU A 132 13.90 -4.66 5.35
C GLU A 132 13.54 -4.41 3.87
N ARG A 133 13.20 -5.46 3.12
CA ARG A 133 12.71 -5.36 1.74
C ARG A 133 11.47 -4.49 1.61
N ALA A 134 10.55 -4.56 2.58
CA ALA A 134 9.30 -3.77 2.56
C ALA A 134 9.55 -2.26 2.76
N VAL A 135 10.62 -1.87 3.47
CA VAL A 135 10.91 -0.47 3.80
C VAL A 135 12.11 0.11 3.09
N ALA A 136 12.91 -0.70 2.39
CA ALA A 136 14.11 -0.26 1.68
C ALA A 136 13.83 0.88 0.68
N GLY A 137 12.70 0.81 -0.04
CA GLY A 137 12.28 1.86 -0.99
C GLY A 137 11.91 3.20 -0.34
N MET A 138 11.77 3.24 0.99
CA MET A 138 11.52 4.46 1.78
C MET A 138 12.82 5.12 2.26
N THR A 139 13.98 4.50 2.04
CA THR A 139 15.30 5.05 2.36
C THR A 139 15.72 6.02 1.25
N THR A 140 16.05 7.26 1.59
CA THR A 140 16.54 8.25 0.60
C THR A 140 17.97 7.92 0.19
N GLN A 141 18.85 7.70 1.17
CA GLN A 141 20.25 7.30 0.95
C GLN A 141 20.65 6.23 1.97
N MET A 142 21.41 5.23 1.54
CA MET A 142 21.89 4.14 2.38
C MET A 142 23.41 4.16 2.44
N ILE A 143 23.96 4.07 3.64
CA ILE A 143 25.39 3.97 3.89
C ILE A 143 25.68 2.55 4.39
N CYS A 144 26.51 1.82 3.66
CA CYS A 144 27.02 0.52 4.05
C CYS A 144 28.44 0.67 4.61
N VAL A 145 28.73 0.04 5.75
CA VAL A 145 30.07 0.12 6.36
C VAL A 145 31.14 -0.66 5.58
N SER A 146 30.73 -1.58 4.70
CA SER A 146 31.63 -2.42 3.90
C SER A 146 31.05 -2.73 2.52
N ASN A 147 31.90 -3.15 1.58
CA ASN A 147 31.47 -3.61 0.26
C ASN A 147 30.61 -4.86 0.35
N HIS A 148 30.87 -5.74 1.32
CA HIS A 148 30.04 -6.90 1.58
C HIS A 148 28.59 -6.50 1.93
N GLU A 149 28.41 -5.54 2.86
CA GLU A 149 27.06 -5.05 3.19
C GLU A 149 26.40 -4.39 1.98
N ARG A 150 27.15 -3.66 1.15
CA ARG A 150 26.62 -3.10 -0.11
C ARG A 150 26.12 -4.19 -1.06
N GLY A 151 26.84 -5.30 -1.18
CA GLY A 151 26.41 -6.45 -1.98
C GLY A 151 25.08 -7.04 -1.49
N LEU A 152 24.86 -7.07 -0.17
CA LEU A 152 23.58 -7.46 0.42
C LEU A 152 22.48 -6.41 0.18
N ALA A 153 22.82 -5.12 0.24
CA ALA A 153 21.87 -4.03 -0.04
C ALA A 153 21.32 -4.07 -1.47
N TYR A 154 22.12 -4.51 -2.46
CA TYR A 154 21.66 -4.67 -3.85
C TYR A 154 20.58 -5.74 -4.05
N GLN A 155 20.32 -6.59 -3.05
CA GLN A 155 19.21 -7.54 -3.06
C GLN A 155 17.87 -6.87 -2.67
N LEU A 156 17.92 -5.66 -2.12
CA LEU A 156 16.77 -4.88 -1.68
C LEU A 156 16.26 -3.96 -2.82
N PRO A 157 14.98 -3.57 -2.81
CA PRO A 157 14.39 -2.67 -3.80
C PRO A 157 14.80 -1.21 -3.54
N ILE A 158 16.09 -0.91 -3.69
CA ILE A 158 16.68 0.42 -3.59
C ILE A 158 17.53 0.67 -4.84
N ASP A 159 17.51 1.91 -5.36
CA ASP A 159 18.35 2.28 -6.50
C ASP A 159 19.84 2.12 -6.10
N PRO A 160 20.65 1.37 -6.86
CA PRO A 160 22.07 1.19 -6.57
C PRO A 160 22.86 2.49 -6.42
N ARG A 161 22.42 3.60 -7.04
CA ARG A 161 23.04 4.93 -6.92
C ARG A 161 22.86 5.55 -5.53
N ARG A 162 21.88 5.08 -4.76
CA ARG A 162 21.59 5.53 -3.40
C ARG A 162 22.34 4.73 -2.33
N VAL A 163 23.18 3.78 -2.73
CA VAL A 163 23.89 2.87 -1.81
C VAL A 163 25.38 3.19 -1.83
N HIS A 164 25.86 3.78 -0.74
CA HIS A 164 27.22 4.27 -0.57
C HIS A 164 28.02 3.36 0.33
N VAL A 165 29.35 3.33 0.16
CA VAL A 165 30.25 2.68 1.13
C VAL A 165 30.99 3.74 1.91
N VAL A 166 30.67 3.87 3.20
CA VAL A 166 31.41 4.71 4.14
C VAL A 166 31.93 3.83 5.26
N ARG A 167 33.23 3.55 5.22
CA ARG A 167 33.88 2.70 6.22
C ARG A 167 33.95 3.42 7.56
N ASN A 168 33.92 2.65 8.65
CA ASN A 168 34.13 3.18 9.99
C ASN A 168 35.50 3.83 10.09
N GLY A 169 35.58 4.96 10.79
CA GLY A 169 36.82 5.68 11.05
C GLY A 169 37.03 5.94 12.53
N LEU A 170 38.30 6.02 12.94
CA LEU A 170 38.69 6.35 14.31
C LEU A 170 39.65 7.55 14.31
N THR A 171 39.66 8.31 15.41
CA THR A 171 40.63 9.40 15.59
C THR A 171 42.03 8.80 15.79
N PRO A 172 43.06 9.26 15.05
CA PRO A 172 44.44 8.83 15.24
C PRO A 172 44.90 8.99 16.70
N LEU A 173 45.84 8.14 17.15
CA LEU A 173 46.44 8.27 18.48
C LEU A 173 47.45 9.43 18.50
N GLU A 174 47.48 10.18 19.60
CA GLU A 174 48.46 11.25 19.83
C GLU A 174 49.74 10.67 20.47
N GLY A 175 50.90 11.07 19.96
CA GLY A 175 52.21 10.66 20.48
C GLY A 175 52.86 9.45 19.77
N PRO A 176 54.15 9.20 20.05
CA PRO A 176 54.87 8.06 19.47
C PRO A 176 54.30 6.74 19.99
N LEU A 177 53.94 5.84 19.08
CA LEU A 177 53.48 4.50 19.47
C LEU A 177 54.64 3.70 20.06
N GLN A 178 54.40 3.09 21.22
CA GLN A 178 55.33 2.15 21.82
C GLN A 178 55.48 0.92 20.91
N GLU A 179 56.68 0.53 20.52
CA GLU A 179 56.84 -0.65 19.66
C GLU A 179 56.51 -1.95 20.43
N PRO A 180 55.89 -2.95 19.77
CA PRO A 180 55.71 -4.29 20.35
C PRO A 180 57.04 -4.88 20.81
N HIS A 181 57.07 -5.79 21.77
CA HIS A 181 58.32 -6.35 22.24
C HIS A 181 59.08 -7.09 21.11
N ALA A 182 60.39 -6.86 20.96
CA ALA A 182 61.24 -7.55 19.96
C ALA A 182 61.82 -8.87 20.44
N ASP A 183 61.61 -9.21 21.71
CA ASP A 183 62.40 -10.23 22.38
C ASP A 183 61.65 -11.55 22.29
N ALA A 184 62.21 -12.50 21.55
CA ALA A 184 61.65 -13.84 21.37
C ALA A 184 61.57 -14.62 22.70
N GLN A 185 62.36 -14.23 23.72
CA GLN A 185 62.37 -14.89 25.03
C GLN A 185 61.22 -14.45 25.94
N LYS A 186 60.52 -13.36 25.62
CA LYS A 186 59.35 -12.93 26.40
C LYS A 186 58.05 -13.48 25.81
N PRO A 187 57.09 -13.86 26.66
CA PRO A 187 55.82 -14.39 26.17
C PRO A 187 55.02 -13.29 25.48
N LEU A 188 54.44 -13.63 24.33
CA LEU A 188 53.56 -12.78 23.54
C LEU A 188 52.28 -12.46 24.33
N ARG A 189 51.99 -11.16 24.55
CA ARG A 189 50.78 -10.74 25.25
C ARG A 189 49.62 -10.56 24.28
N VAL A 190 48.55 -11.32 24.51
CA VAL A 190 47.38 -11.40 23.64
C VAL A 190 46.25 -10.57 24.24
N LEU A 191 45.58 -9.78 23.41
CA LEU A 191 44.41 -8.97 23.80
C LEU A 191 43.22 -9.32 22.91
N MET A 192 42.02 -9.41 23.49
CA MET A 192 40.78 -9.44 22.72
C MET A 192 39.79 -8.43 23.30
N ILE A 193 39.43 -7.42 22.49
CA ILE A 193 38.47 -6.37 22.84
C ILE A 193 37.12 -6.70 22.20
N ALA A 194 36.20 -7.27 22.96
CA ALA A 194 34.87 -7.62 22.48
C ALA A 194 33.90 -7.91 23.63
N ARG A 195 32.64 -7.45 23.48
CA ARG A 195 31.53 -7.81 24.38
C ARG A 195 31.37 -9.33 24.45
N MET A 196 31.23 -9.90 25.65
CA MET A 196 31.08 -11.34 25.89
C MET A 196 29.66 -11.82 25.56
N LYS A 197 29.33 -11.80 24.26
CA LYS A 197 28.02 -12.16 23.70
C LYS A 197 28.19 -12.68 22.26
N ALA A 198 27.36 -13.63 21.86
CA ALA A 198 27.28 -14.06 20.45
C ALA A 198 27.05 -12.85 19.52
N PRO A 199 27.75 -12.76 18.37
CA PRO A 199 28.53 -13.81 17.68
C PRO A 199 30.02 -13.90 18.07
N LYS A 200 30.48 -13.20 19.10
CA LYS A 200 31.90 -13.21 19.51
C LYS A 200 32.27 -14.56 20.12
N ARG A 201 33.45 -15.07 19.77
CA ARG A 201 33.90 -16.45 20.06
C ARG A 201 35.11 -16.48 20.99
N HIS A 202 34.97 -15.89 22.18
CA HIS A 202 35.98 -15.93 23.26
C HIS A 202 36.36 -17.37 23.65
N ASP A 203 35.40 -18.29 23.53
CA ASP A 203 35.56 -19.72 23.78
C ASP A 203 36.64 -20.36 22.89
N LEU A 204 36.69 -19.98 21.61
CA LEU A 204 37.69 -20.50 20.66
C LEU A 204 39.10 -20.04 21.00
N LEU A 205 39.25 -18.80 21.49
CA LEU A 205 40.55 -18.27 21.88
C LEU A 205 41.09 -18.95 23.15
N LEU A 206 40.23 -19.23 24.13
CA LEU A 206 40.61 -20.04 25.30
C LEU A 206 41.08 -21.44 24.89
N GLN A 207 40.36 -22.10 23.99
CA GLN A 207 40.76 -23.42 23.46
C GLN A 207 42.07 -23.35 22.68
N ALA A 208 42.28 -22.29 21.87
CA ALA A 208 43.52 -22.08 21.13
C ALA A 208 44.73 -21.94 22.08
N LEU A 209 44.58 -21.25 23.21
CA LEU A 209 45.66 -21.09 24.19
C LEU A 209 46.11 -22.41 24.83
N VAL A 210 45.19 -23.37 25.01
CA VAL A 210 45.57 -24.72 25.49
C VAL A 210 46.50 -25.39 24.49
N LEU A 211 46.16 -25.34 23.20
CA LEU A 211 47.00 -25.89 22.12
C LEU A 211 48.35 -25.17 22.01
N VAL A 212 48.38 -23.85 22.24
CA VAL A 212 49.63 -23.07 22.28
C VAL A 212 50.49 -23.48 23.47
N ARG A 213 49.90 -23.60 24.67
CA ARG A 213 50.59 -24.03 25.90
C ARG A 213 51.21 -25.42 25.76
N GLU A 214 50.49 -26.36 25.16
CA GLU A 214 50.98 -27.71 24.90
C GLU A 214 52.22 -27.74 23.99
N ARG A 215 52.35 -26.78 23.06
CA ARG A 215 53.50 -26.69 22.15
C ARG A 215 54.65 -25.83 22.66
N LEU A 216 54.37 -24.77 23.42
CA LEU A 216 55.41 -23.87 23.96
C LEU A 216 55.93 -24.28 25.35
N GLY A 217 55.21 -25.15 26.06
CA GLY A 217 55.50 -25.53 27.44
C GLY A 217 55.17 -24.45 28.49
N HIS A 218 54.63 -23.30 28.08
CA HIS A 218 54.18 -22.22 28.95
C HIS A 218 52.94 -21.53 28.35
N GLU A 219 52.15 -20.88 29.21
CA GLU A 219 50.93 -20.17 28.81
C GLU A 219 51.24 -18.76 28.30
N LEU A 220 50.53 -18.30 27.26
CA LEU A 220 50.61 -16.91 26.81
C LEU A 220 49.65 -16.03 27.61
N PRO A 221 50.09 -14.87 28.14
CA PRO A 221 49.20 -13.95 28.84
C PRO A 221 48.08 -13.44 27.93
N LEU A 222 46.82 -13.60 28.37
CA LEU A 222 45.64 -13.17 27.63
C LEU A 222 44.81 -12.19 28.46
N THR A 223 44.49 -11.04 27.87
CA THR A 223 43.53 -10.10 28.43
C THR A 223 42.24 -10.07 27.62
N PHE A 224 41.11 -10.30 28.26
CA PHE A 224 39.79 -10.00 27.71
C PHE A 224 39.30 -8.64 28.20
N ALA A 225 39.01 -7.74 27.26
CA ALA A 225 38.41 -6.43 27.53
C ALA A 225 36.98 -6.38 26.96
N GLY A 226 36.01 -6.15 27.84
CA GLY A 226 34.58 -6.13 27.59
C GLY A 226 33.83 -7.09 28.52
N ASP A 227 32.61 -6.74 28.90
CA ASP A 227 31.72 -7.59 29.69
C ASP A 227 30.57 -8.17 28.84
N GLY A 228 29.74 -9.04 29.42
CA GLY A 228 28.56 -9.57 28.76
C GLY A 228 27.97 -10.81 29.44
N PRO A 229 26.79 -11.26 28.97
CA PRO A 229 26.06 -12.37 29.57
C PRO A 229 26.80 -13.71 29.54
N LEU A 230 27.86 -13.86 28.75
CA LEU A 230 28.66 -15.08 28.69
C LEU A 230 29.84 -15.11 29.65
N ARG A 231 30.10 -14.03 30.42
CA ARG A 231 31.28 -13.88 31.27
C ARG A 231 31.48 -15.06 32.24
N GLU A 232 30.49 -15.34 33.08
CA GLU A 232 30.57 -16.42 34.09
C GLU A 232 30.87 -17.78 33.43
N ARG A 233 30.25 -18.06 32.28
CA ARG A 233 30.47 -19.29 31.53
C ARG A 233 31.90 -19.39 30.96
N LEU A 234 32.44 -18.27 30.49
CA LEU A 234 33.80 -18.20 29.93
C LEU A 234 34.86 -18.29 31.03
N GLU A 235 34.62 -17.66 32.19
CA GLU A 235 35.48 -17.78 33.38
C GLU A 235 35.52 -19.24 33.87
N ALA A 236 34.37 -19.90 33.98
CA ALA A 236 34.29 -21.33 34.33
C ALA A 236 34.99 -22.22 33.29
N GLN A 237 34.89 -21.88 32.00
CA GLN A 237 35.59 -22.60 30.93
C GLN A 237 37.11 -22.43 31.04
N ALA A 238 37.61 -21.22 31.31
CA ALA A 238 39.05 -20.98 31.51
C ALA A 238 39.60 -21.78 32.70
N GLN A 239 38.86 -21.82 33.81
CA GLN A 239 39.19 -22.64 34.98
C GLN A 239 39.22 -24.13 34.65
N HIS A 240 38.22 -24.65 33.93
CA HIS A 240 38.16 -26.05 33.50
C HIS A 240 39.32 -26.43 32.57
N LEU A 241 39.76 -25.50 31.71
CA LEU A 241 40.92 -25.69 30.82
C LEU A 241 42.28 -25.53 31.55
N GLY A 242 42.25 -25.16 32.83
CA GLY A 242 43.43 -24.97 33.67
C GLY A 242 44.31 -23.81 33.23
N LEU A 243 43.72 -22.75 32.67
CA LEU A 243 44.42 -21.53 32.24
C LEU A 243 44.57 -20.58 33.43
N GLN A 244 45.78 -20.09 33.69
CA GLN A 244 46.12 -19.26 34.86
C GLN A 244 46.48 -17.81 34.50
N GLU A 245 46.83 -17.53 33.26
CA GLU A 245 47.33 -16.23 32.78
C GLU A 245 46.24 -15.44 32.02
N VAL A 246 44.97 -15.66 32.36
CA VAL A 246 43.81 -14.98 31.76
C VAL A 246 43.32 -13.85 32.66
N VAL A 247 43.43 -12.61 32.17
CA VAL A 247 42.98 -11.39 32.84
C VAL A 247 41.62 -10.94 32.28
N TRP A 248 40.65 -10.76 33.17
CA TRP A 248 39.31 -10.29 32.85
C TRP A 248 39.18 -8.81 33.20
N ALA A 249 39.45 -7.92 32.23
CA ALA A 249 39.49 -6.48 32.46
C ALA A 249 38.10 -5.82 32.66
N GLY A 250 37.02 -6.54 32.33
CA GLY A 250 35.65 -6.00 32.37
C GLY A 250 35.41 -4.93 31.30
N ASP A 251 34.36 -4.11 31.47
CA ASP A 251 34.12 -2.97 30.58
C ASP A 251 35.18 -1.87 30.80
N VAL A 252 35.93 -1.54 29.74
CA VAL A 252 37.04 -0.58 29.79
C VAL A 252 36.68 0.64 28.94
N ASP A 253 36.46 1.79 29.58
CA ASP A 253 36.12 3.06 28.89
C ASP A 253 37.24 3.53 27.93
N ALA A 254 38.49 3.20 28.24
CA ALA A 254 39.67 3.62 27.50
C ALA A 254 40.47 2.41 26.96
N ALA A 255 39.82 1.57 26.13
CA ALA A 255 40.46 0.38 25.53
C ALA A 255 41.78 0.68 24.78
N HIS A 256 41.96 1.92 24.31
CA HIS A 256 43.19 2.39 23.69
C HIS A 256 44.41 2.40 24.62
N LEU A 257 44.23 2.40 25.94
CA LEU A 257 45.30 2.30 26.93
C LEU A 257 45.83 0.87 27.09
N LEU A 258 45.03 -0.14 26.71
CA LEU A 258 45.47 -1.54 26.74
C LEU A 258 46.29 -1.93 25.51
N LEU A 259 46.08 -1.28 24.37
CA LEU A 259 46.78 -1.62 23.13
C LEU A 259 48.31 -1.46 23.22
N PRO A 260 48.88 -0.42 23.85
CA PRO A 260 50.34 -0.29 24.01
C PRO A 260 50.97 -1.40 24.85
N THR A 261 50.22 -1.95 25.81
CA THR A 261 50.70 -2.96 26.77
C THR A 261 50.55 -4.39 26.25
N HIS A 262 50.06 -4.59 25.03
CA HIS A 262 49.90 -5.90 24.41
C HIS A 262 50.62 -5.95 23.06
N ASP A 263 50.92 -7.14 22.58
CA ASP A 263 51.70 -7.33 21.35
C ASP A 263 50.77 -7.70 20.17
N VAL A 264 49.71 -8.46 20.45
CA VAL A 264 48.75 -8.96 19.44
C VAL A 264 47.31 -8.73 19.86
N LEU A 265 46.50 -8.27 18.92
CA LEU A 265 45.06 -8.18 19.07
C LEU A 265 44.37 -9.32 18.31
N VAL A 266 43.46 -10.03 18.98
CA VAL A 266 42.72 -11.15 18.41
C VAL A 266 41.23 -10.79 18.29
N LEU A 267 40.63 -11.14 17.15
CA LEU A 267 39.19 -11.09 16.94
C LEU A 267 38.67 -12.46 16.47
N ALA A 268 38.06 -13.21 17.39
CA ALA A 268 37.30 -14.42 17.09
C ALA A 268 35.79 -14.11 17.02
N SER A 269 35.15 -14.33 15.87
CA SER A 269 33.72 -14.05 15.67
C SER A 269 33.11 -14.87 14.52
N ASP A 270 31.84 -15.25 14.67
CA ASP A 270 31.10 -15.96 13.62
C ASP A 270 30.61 -15.01 12.50
N HIS A 271 30.36 -13.72 12.81
CA HIS A 271 29.99 -12.72 11.82
C HIS A 271 30.26 -11.28 12.27
N GLU A 272 30.70 -10.43 11.34
CA GLU A 272 30.95 -9.00 11.56
C GLU A 272 30.47 -8.19 10.35
N GLY A 273 30.18 -6.90 10.53
CA GLY A 273 30.00 -5.94 9.43
C GLY A 273 31.33 -5.36 8.99
N LEU A 274 31.85 -4.41 9.78
CA LEU A 274 33.22 -3.90 9.70
C LEU A 274 33.73 -3.69 11.13
N PRO A 275 34.49 -4.64 11.71
CA PRO A 275 34.76 -4.67 13.15
C PRO A 275 35.68 -3.53 13.59
N LEU A 276 35.20 -2.67 14.49
CA LEU A 276 35.99 -1.57 15.06
C LEU A 276 37.21 -2.04 15.85
N THR A 277 37.12 -3.19 16.53
CA THR A 277 38.26 -3.79 17.24
C THR A 277 39.48 -3.95 16.33
N VAL A 278 39.29 -4.43 15.09
CA VAL A 278 40.40 -4.56 14.14
C VAL A 278 41.01 -3.20 13.81
N LEU A 279 40.16 -2.18 13.58
CA LEU A 279 40.60 -0.81 13.35
C LEU A 279 41.36 -0.23 14.54
N GLU A 280 40.96 -0.55 15.78
CA GLU A 280 41.69 -0.16 16.99
C GLU A 280 43.09 -0.77 17.02
N GLY A 281 43.21 -2.06 16.70
CA GLY A 281 44.51 -2.75 16.57
C GLY A 281 45.40 -2.14 15.49
N MET A 282 44.84 -1.90 14.29
CA MET A 282 45.53 -1.25 13.18
C MET A 282 46.01 0.15 13.60
N ARG A 283 45.12 0.95 14.20
CA ARG A 283 45.42 2.30 14.68
C ARG A 283 46.57 2.34 15.69
N ALA A 284 46.65 1.35 16.58
CA ALA A 284 47.69 1.23 17.59
C ALA A 284 48.95 0.48 17.14
N GLY A 285 49.05 0.15 15.84
CA GLY A 285 50.19 -0.55 15.26
C GLY A 285 50.43 -1.94 15.85
N ARG A 286 49.36 -2.63 16.28
CA ARG A 286 49.43 -4.00 16.81
C ARG A 286 49.21 -5.00 15.68
N ALA A 287 49.88 -6.15 15.76
CA ALA A 287 49.54 -7.26 14.89
C ALA A 287 48.11 -7.72 15.20
N VAL A 288 47.32 -7.94 14.15
CA VAL A 288 45.94 -8.40 14.30
C VAL A 288 45.81 -9.83 13.76
N VAL A 289 45.23 -10.71 14.56
CA VAL A 289 44.81 -12.06 14.17
C VAL A 289 43.29 -12.11 14.21
N ALA A 290 42.63 -12.42 13.10
CA ALA A 290 41.17 -12.35 13.04
C ALA A 290 40.55 -13.51 12.25
N SER A 291 39.32 -13.87 12.62
CA SER A 291 38.50 -14.82 11.87
C SER A 291 38.33 -14.37 10.42
N ASP A 292 38.31 -15.34 9.51
CA ASP A 292 38.13 -15.13 8.09
C ASP A 292 36.70 -14.70 7.73
N LEU A 293 36.45 -13.39 7.84
CA LEU A 293 35.15 -12.76 7.64
C LEU A 293 35.22 -11.72 6.51
N PRO A 294 34.13 -11.50 5.75
CA PRO A 294 34.10 -10.52 4.66
C PRO A 294 34.57 -9.12 5.07
N GLY A 295 34.07 -8.63 6.22
CA GLY A 295 34.47 -7.33 6.76
C GLY A 295 35.94 -7.25 7.18
N VAL A 296 36.54 -8.37 7.63
CA VAL A 296 37.96 -8.43 8.02
C VAL A 296 38.86 -8.43 6.78
N ARG A 297 38.49 -9.16 5.71
CA ARG A 297 39.20 -9.16 4.42
C ARG A 297 39.23 -7.78 3.75
N GLU A 298 38.30 -6.90 4.09
CA GLU A 298 38.28 -5.50 3.62
C GLU A 298 39.19 -4.57 4.45
N LEU A 299 39.56 -4.97 5.67
CA LEU A 299 40.43 -4.21 6.57
C LEU A 299 41.89 -4.64 6.48
N LEU A 300 42.13 -5.94 6.31
CA LEU A 300 43.45 -6.55 6.38
C LEU A 300 43.72 -7.42 5.16
N VAL A 301 44.92 -7.29 4.60
CA VAL A 301 45.46 -8.27 3.66
C VAL A 301 46.30 -9.32 4.41
N HIS A 302 45.94 -10.60 4.27
CA HIS A 302 46.61 -11.71 4.96
C HIS A 302 48.12 -11.73 4.65
N ASN A 303 48.94 -11.90 5.69
CA ASN A 303 50.42 -11.89 5.68
C ASN A 303 51.09 -10.53 5.36
N GLN A 304 50.31 -9.50 5.02
CA GLN A 304 50.83 -8.17 4.75
C GLN A 304 50.51 -7.20 5.90
N GLU A 305 49.25 -7.14 6.31
CA GLU A 305 48.75 -6.20 7.32
C GLU A 305 48.22 -6.93 8.57
N GLY A 306 47.86 -8.19 8.43
CA GLY A 306 47.44 -9.02 9.56
C GLY A 306 47.37 -10.50 9.19
N LEU A 307 46.96 -11.32 10.15
CA LEU A 307 46.76 -12.75 9.97
C LEU A 307 45.25 -13.02 9.98
N ILE A 308 44.77 -13.64 8.91
CA ILE A 308 43.37 -14.03 8.76
C ILE A 308 43.37 -15.55 8.76
N CYS A 309 42.55 -16.16 9.60
CA CYS A 309 42.53 -17.61 9.75
C CYS A 309 41.11 -18.15 9.87
N ALA A 310 40.94 -19.46 9.67
CA ALA A 310 39.67 -20.13 9.90
C ALA A 310 39.21 -19.91 11.35
N ASN A 311 37.90 -19.87 11.58
CA ASN A 311 37.33 -19.64 12.90
C ASN A 311 37.33 -20.93 13.75
N THR A 312 38.52 -21.51 13.97
CA THR A 312 38.72 -22.73 14.77
C THR A 312 39.90 -22.57 15.74
N PRO A 313 39.93 -23.30 16.87
CA PRO A 313 40.99 -23.17 17.86
C PRO A 313 42.39 -23.46 17.29
N GLU A 314 42.50 -24.45 16.40
CA GLU A 314 43.78 -24.89 15.81
C GLU A 314 44.38 -23.81 14.93
N ALA A 315 43.54 -23.15 14.13
CA ALA A 315 43.97 -22.09 13.21
C ALA A 315 44.43 -20.84 13.98
N PHE A 316 43.72 -20.46 15.05
CA PHE A 316 44.18 -19.38 15.93
C PHE A 316 45.48 -19.74 16.66
N ALA A 317 45.59 -20.97 17.17
CA ALA A 317 46.80 -21.44 17.84
C ALA A 317 48.03 -21.41 16.91
N GLU A 318 47.86 -21.85 15.65
CA GLU A 318 48.92 -21.80 14.64
C GLU A 318 49.43 -20.37 14.39
N GLN A 319 48.53 -19.39 14.25
CA GLN A 319 48.93 -18.00 14.04
C GLN A 319 49.59 -17.39 15.28
N LEU A 320 49.12 -17.70 16.50
CA LEU A 320 49.73 -17.24 17.74
C LEU A 320 51.14 -17.84 17.93
N LEU A 321 51.31 -19.13 17.65
CA LEU A 321 52.63 -19.78 17.66
C LEU A 321 53.56 -19.12 16.66
N ARG A 322 53.10 -18.85 15.44
CA ARG A 322 53.91 -18.18 14.43
C ARG A 322 54.39 -16.80 14.91
N LEU A 323 53.52 -16.01 15.52
CA LEU A 323 53.89 -14.70 16.07
C LEU A 323 54.85 -14.80 17.26
N GLN A 324 54.74 -15.84 18.10
CA GLN A 324 55.71 -16.11 19.17
C GLN A 324 57.09 -16.48 18.63
N HIS A 325 57.18 -17.32 17.60
CA HIS A 325 58.45 -17.75 17.01
C HIS A 325 59.11 -16.63 16.17
N GLU A 326 58.32 -15.76 15.55
CA GLU A 326 58.78 -14.66 14.70
C GLU A 326 58.34 -13.29 15.26
N PRO A 327 58.96 -12.75 16.33
CA PRO A 327 58.53 -11.49 16.95
C PRO A 327 58.63 -10.27 16.01
N TYR A 328 59.55 -10.31 15.03
CA TYR A 328 59.64 -9.27 13.99
C TYR A 328 58.42 -9.25 13.06
N LEU A 329 57.76 -10.39 12.85
CA LEU A 329 56.54 -10.48 12.05
C LEU A 329 55.43 -9.63 12.67
N ALA A 330 55.23 -9.72 13.99
CA ALA A 330 54.23 -8.93 14.70
C ALA A 330 54.43 -7.42 14.49
N ARG A 331 55.68 -6.96 14.62
CA ARG A 331 56.06 -5.55 14.37
C ARG A 331 55.82 -5.13 12.93
N ARG A 332 56.21 -5.97 11.96
CA ARG A 332 56.03 -5.69 10.53
C ARG A 332 54.56 -5.56 10.16
N LEU A 333 53.74 -6.54 10.59
CA LEU A 333 52.29 -6.54 10.34
C LEU A 333 51.62 -5.32 11.00
N GLY A 334 51.95 -5.04 12.26
CA GLY A 334 51.42 -3.89 12.98
C GLY A 334 51.73 -2.54 12.31
N ARG A 335 52.98 -2.33 11.85
CA ARG A 335 53.36 -1.12 11.10
C ARG A 335 52.62 -1.00 9.77
N ALA A 336 52.49 -2.09 9.02
CA ALA A 336 51.75 -2.11 7.75
C ALA A 336 50.26 -1.79 7.97
N ALA A 337 49.63 -2.43 8.97
CA ALA A 337 48.27 -2.16 9.39
C ALA A 337 48.04 -0.69 9.79
N GLN A 338 48.98 -0.11 10.53
CA GLN A 338 48.90 1.29 10.93
C GLN A 338 48.99 2.25 9.74
N ALA A 339 49.92 2.01 8.81
CA ALA A 339 50.03 2.80 7.59
C ALA A 339 48.74 2.75 6.77
N HIS A 340 48.16 1.56 6.62
CA HIS A 340 46.87 1.40 5.94
C HIS A 340 45.73 2.13 6.68
N PHE A 341 45.69 2.05 8.02
CA PHE A 341 44.74 2.79 8.85
C PHE A 341 44.79 4.30 8.59
N GLN A 342 46.00 4.89 8.64
CA GLN A 342 46.20 6.33 8.46
C GLN A 342 45.75 6.83 7.09
N GLN A 343 45.85 5.99 6.06
CA GLN A 343 45.45 6.35 4.69
C GLN A 343 43.94 6.29 4.45
N GLN A 344 43.23 5.31 5.05
CA GLN A 344 41.86 5.01 4.63
C GLN A 344 40.78 5.06 5.74
N PHE A 345 41.17 4.98 7.01
CA PHE A 345 40.24 4.70 8.12
C PHE A 345 40.25 5.76 9.22
N THR A 346 40.63 6.99 8.87
CA THR A 346 40.59 8.12 9.81
C THR A 346 39.17 8.63 10.01
N ALA A 347 38.87 9.14 11.21
CA ALA A 347 37.59 9.78 11.52
C ALA A 347 37.25 10.91 10.54
N THR A 348 38.25 11.70 10.12
CA THR A 348 38.07 12.79 9.17
C THR A 348 37.63 12.29 7.79
N ALA A 349 38.22 11.22 7.27
CA ALA A 349 37.82 10.63 5.99
C ALA A 349 36.37 10.09 6.03
N MET A 350 35.99 9.45 7.14
CA MET A 350 34.61 9.00 7.39
C MET A 350 33.62 10.17 7.44
N GLY A 351 33.98 11.25 8.16
CA GLY A 351 33.16 12.46 8.29
C GLY A 351 32.95 13.17 6.95
N GLN A 352 34.00 13.31 6.13
CA GLN A 352 33.92 13.93 4.80
C GLN A 352 33.01 13.14 3.85
N LYS A 353 33.13 11.81 3.82
CA LYS A 353 32.25 10.96 2.98
C LYS A 353 30.80 11.01 3.45
N THR A 354 30.56 10.95 4.76
CA THR A 354 29.19 11.08 5.30
C THR A 354 28.58 12.44 4.98
N TRP A 355 29.38 13.52 5.06
CA TRP A 355 28.97 14.87 4.67
C TRP A 355 28.56 14.96 3.20
N GLN A 356 29.30 14.31 2.30
CA GLN A 356 28.94 14.23 0.88
C GLN A 356 27.57 13.54 0.70
N VAL A 357 27.34 12.41 1.37
CA VAL A 357 26.05 11.68 1.31
C VAL A 357 24.89 12.54 1.82
N TYR A 358 25.10 13.37 2.85
CA TYR A 358 24.08 14.31 3.31
C TYR A 358 23.72 15.34 2.22
N GLY A 359 24.72 15.87 1.51
CA GLY A 359 24.50 16.78 0.38
C GLY A 359 23.69 16.13 -0.73
N GLU A 360 24.04 14.92 -1.15
CA GLU A 360 23.31 14.14 -2.15
C GLU A 360 21.87 13.83 -1.70
N CYS A 361 21.68 13.48 -0.43
CA CYS A 361 20.37 13.22 0.15
C CYS A 361 19.45 14.45 0.09
N LEU A 362 19.96 15.63 0.43
CA LEU A 362 19.20 16.88 0.38
C LEU A 362 18.89 17.31 -1.06
N GLN A 363 19.83 17.13 -2.00
CA GLN A 363 19.60 17.39 -3.42
C GLN A 363 18.52 16.48 -4.00
N GLU A 364 18.55 15.20 -3.67
CA GLU A 364 17.55 14.24 -4.14
C GLU A 364 16.17 14.49 -3.50
N ALA A 365 16.13 14.87 -2.22
CA ALA A 365 14.91 15.33 -1.57
C ALA A 365 14.32 16.55 -2.29
N ALA A 366 15.16 17.50 -2.71
CA ALA A 366 14.75 18.67 -3.48
C ALA A 366 14.37 18.35 -4.95
N ALA A 367 14.92 17.28 -5.53
CA ALA A 367 14.52 16.80 -6.86
C ALA A 367 13.19 16.03 -6.81
N THR A 368 12.94 15.29 -5.73
CA THR A 368 11.71 14.51 -5.50
C THR A 368 10.53 15.34 -4.99
N THR A 369 10.75 16.59 -4.54
CA THR A 369 9.69 17.59 -4.35
C THR A 369 9.11 18.10 -5.68
N ARG A 370 9.73 17.79 -6.83
CA ARG A 370 8.97 17.67 -8.09
C ARG A 370 8.35 16.26 -8.13
N PRO A 371 7.02 16.12 -8.12
CA PRO A 371 6.40 14.81 -8.09
C PRO A 371 6.60 14.14 -9.45
N VAL A 372 7.67 13.35 -9.59
CA VAL A 372 7.97 12.54 -10.79
C VAL A 372 7.51 11.09 -10.63
N ALA A 373 6.90 10.71 -9.51
CA ALA A 373 6.32 9.37 -9.35
C ALA A 373 4.80 9.44 -9.04
N ALA A 374 4.02 8.82 -9.93
CA ALA A 374 2.57 8.55 -9.86
C ALA A 374 1.60 9.60 -10.45
N LEU A 375 1.92 10.16 -11.62
CA LEU A 375 0.92 10.81 -12.49
C LEU A 375 0.12 9.76 -13.31
N GLY A 376 -0.49 8.79 -12.63
CA GLY A 376 -1.62 8.03 -13.20
C GLY A 376 -2.91 8.86 -13.08
N SER A 377 -3.90 8.65 -13.95
CA SER A 377 -5.23 9.29 -13.81
C SER A 377 -5.79 9.12 -12.39
N ALA A 378 -6.55 10.10 -11.88
CA ALA A 378 -7.24 9.96 -10.60
C ALA A 378 -8.05 8.65 -10.50
N LEU A 379 -8.72 8.25 -11.58
CA LEU A 379 -9.43 6.98 -11.67
C LEU A 379 -8.48 5.78 -11.60
N THR A 380 -7.30 5.84 -12.22
CA THR A 380 -6.29 4.78 -12.13
C THR A 380 -5.72 4.68 -10.72
N ARG A 381 -5.42 5.82 -10.07
CA ARG A 381 -4.97 5.85 -8.67
C ARG A 381 -6.05 5.36 -7.72
N GLU A 382 -7.31 5.70 -7.97
CA GLU A 382 -8.46 5.24 -7.21
C GLU A 382 -8.58 3.71 -7.33
N ARG A 383 -8.53 3.18 -8.55
CA ARG A 383 -8.55 1.72 -8.80
C ARG A 383 -7.34 1.02 -8.21
N ASP A 384 -6.15 1.59 -8.29
CA ASP A 384 -4.93 1.01 -7.71
C ASP A 384 -4.99 1.01 -6.18
N ARG A 385 -5.46 2.10 -5.55
CA ARG A 385 -5.66 2.14 -4.10
C ARG A 385 -6.71 1.13 -3.66
N LEU A 386 -7.79 1.02 -4.41
CA LEU A 386 -8.86 0.07 -4.14
C LEU A 386 -8.38 -1.37 -4.32
N LEU A 387 -7.64 -1.67 -5.40
CA LEU A 387 -7.05 -2.97 -5.66
C LEU A 387 -6.07 -3.35 -4.55
N ASN A 388 -5.15 -2.46 -4.20
CA ASN A 388 -4.21 -2.68 -3.10
C ASN A 388 -4.94 -2.92 -1.77
N TRP A 389 -6.07 -2.24 -1.56
CA TRP A 389 -6.90 -2.43 -0.37
C TRP A 389 -7.65 -3.77 -0.35
N CYS A 390 -8.20 -4.18 -1.50
CA CYS A 390 -8.82 -5.48 -1.71
C CYS A 390 -7.80 -6.61 -1.51
N LEU A 391 -6.59 -6.47 -2.06
CA LEU A 391 -5.50 -7.44 -1.87
C LEU A 391 -5.08 -7.51 -0.40
N ALA A 392 -4.98 -6.37 0.30
CA ALA A 392 -4.70 -6.34 1.73
C ALA A 392 -5.79 -7.06 2.55
N GLY A 393 -7.04 -7.03 2.12
CA GLY A 393 -8.13 -7.72 2.81
C GLY A 393 -8.09 -9.24 2.71
N ALA A 394 -7.29 -9.82 1.81
CA ALA A 394 -7.01 -11.26 1.82
C ALA A 394 -6.40 -11.72 3.16
N TRP A 395 -5.67 -10.83 3.84
CA TRP A 395 -5.13 -11.10 5.17
C TRP A 395 -6.19 -11.26 6.26
N LEU A 396 -7.45 -10.85 6.04
CA LEU A 396 -8.55 -11.05 6.99
C LEU A 396 -8.96 -12.52 7.14
N LEU A 397 -8.55 -13.38 6.20
CA LEU A 397 -8.79 -14.81 6.31
C LEU A 397 -8.06 -15.40 7.52
N LEU A 398 -6.81 -15.01 7.77
CA LEU A 398 -6.01 -15.54 8.88
C LEU A 398 -6.62 -15.24 10.27
N PRO A 399 -6.96 -13.99 10.64
CA PRO A 399 -7.62 -13.73 11.92
C PRO A 399 -9.02 -14.35 11.97
N SER A 400 -9.74 -14.47 10.85
CA SER A 400 -11.03 -15.17 10.82
C SER A 400 -10.89 -16.67 11.09
N LEU A 401 -9.84 -17.31 10.56
CA LEU A 401 -9.52 -18.71 10.85
C LEU A 401 -9.04 -18.89 12.29
N TRP A 402 -8.32 -17.93 12.85
CA TRP A 402 -7.94 -17.95 14.27
C TRP A 402 -9.14 -17.82 15.20
N VAL A 403 -10.07 -16.90 14.90
CA VAL A 403 -11.37 -16.79 15.60
C VAL A 403 -12.16 -18.09 15.47
N ALA A 404 -12.17 -18.72 14.29
CA ALA A 404 -12.82 -20.01 14.08
C ALA A 404 -12.25 -21.10 15.01
N GLN A 405 -10.93 -21.16 15.19
CA GLN A 405 -10.29 -22.11 16.12
C GLN A 405 -10.71 -21.86 17.57
N LEU A 406 -10.75 -20.60 18.01
CA LEU A 406 -11.19 -20.25 19.37
C LEU A 406 -12.66 -20.62 19.61
N LEU A 407 -13.54 -20.29 18.65
CA LEU A 407 -14.96 -20.63 18.75
C LEU A 407 -15.20 -22.14 18.71
N GLN A 408 -14.37 -22.88 17.97
CA GLN A 408 -14.42 -24.34 17.92
C GLN A 408 -13.95 -24.95 19.25
N GLN A 409 -12.90 -24.41 19.87
CA GLN A 409 -12.45 -24.83 21.22
C GLN A 409 -13.49 -24.53 22.30
N ALA A 410 -14.28 -23.47 22.13
CA ALA A 410 -15.40 -23.14 23.00
C ALA A 410 -16.69 -23.92 22.70
N GLU A 411 -16.66 -24.84 21.73
CA GLU A 411 -17.81 -25.62 21.24
C GLU A 411 -18.99 -24.79 20.69
N TRP A 412 -18.77 -23.52 20.34
CA TRP A 412 -19.80 -22.64 19.78
C TRP A 412 -20.01 -22.85 18.28
N VAL A 413 -19.01 -23.40 17.59
CA VAL A 413 -19.06 -23.68 16.15
C VAL A 413 -18.42 -25.03 15.82
N THR A 414 -18.86 -25.64 14.72
CA THR A 414 -18.35 -26.94 14.25
C THR A 414 -17.13 -26.77 13.34
N TYR A 415 -16.47 -27.89 13.01
CA TYR A 415 -15.36 -27.92 12.04
C TYR A 415 -15.73 -27.34 10.67
N GLN A 416 -17.02 -27.36 10.31
CA GLN A 416 -17.53 -26.81 9.05
C GLN A 416 -17.39 -25.28 8.99
N PHE A 417 -17.22 -24.60 10.12
CA PHE A 417 -17.04 -23.15 10.14
C PHE A 417 -15.73 -22.74 9.46
N ALA A 418 -14.61 -23.35 9.85
CA ALA A 418 -13.30 -23.04 9.26
C ALA A 418 -13.21 -23.44 7.78
N THR A 419 -13.79 -24.59 7.40
CA THR A 419 -13.81 -25.02 5.99
C THR A 419 -14.67 -24.09 5.13
N THR A 420 -15.81 -23.62 5.65
CA THR A 420 -16.67 -22.66 4.94
C THR A 420 -15.98 -21.31 4.74
N LEU A 421 -15.14 -20.87 5.68
CA LEU A 421 -14.36 -19.63 5.54
C LEU A 421 -13.37 -19.66 4.35
N TRP A 422 -12.76 -20.81 4.08
CA TRP A 422 -11.91 -20.98 2.88
C TRP A 422 -12.69 -20.77 1.58
N TRP A 423 -13.90 -21.35 1.51
CA TRP A 423 -14.78 -21.16 0.37
C TRP A 423 -15.27 -19.71 0.23
N CYS A 424 -15.36 -18.96 1.34
CA CYS A 424 -15.74 -17.54 1.33
C CYS A 424 -14.68 -16.61 0.71
N VAL A 425 -13.48 -17.12 0.36
CA VAL A 425 -12.52 -16.35 -0.46
C VAL A 425 -13.07 -16.07 -1.85
N ILE A 426 -13.86 -16.98 -2.43
CA ILE A 426 -14.47 -16.81 -3.76
C ILE A 426 -15.45 -15.62 -3.78
N PRO A 427 -16.50 -15.56 -2.93
CA PRO A 427 -17.39 -14.41 -2.89
C PRO A 427 -16.67 -13.11 -2.50
N TYR A 428 -15.58 -13.17 -1.73
CA TYR A 428 -14.74 -11.99 -1.47
C TYR A 428 -14.04 -11.47 -2.74
N ILE A 429 -13.42 -12.36 -3.53
CA ILE A 429 -12.79 -11.99 -4.81
C ILE A 429 -13.84 -11.42 -5.77
N LEU A 430 -14.99 -12.07 -5.88
CA LEU A 430 -16.10 -11.59 -6.71
C LEU A 430 -16.58 -10.21 -6.26
N ALA A 431 -16.69 -9.97 -4.94
CA ALA A 431 -17.05 -8.66 -4.41
C ALA A 431 -16.01 -7.58 -4.78
N CYS A 432 -14.72 -7.90 -4.69
CA CYS A 432 -13.63 -7.00 -5.08
C CYS A 432 -13.67 -6.71 -6.59
N GLN A 433 -13.83 -7.74 -7.43
CA GLN A 433 -13.95 -7.58 -8.89
C GLN A 433 -15.17 -6.74 -9.26
N PHE A 434 -16.31 -6.98 -8.61
CA PHE A 434 -17.52 -6.20 -8.81
C PHE A 434 -17.28 -4.73 -8.45
N LEU A 435 -16.69 -4.44 -7.29
CA LEU A 435 -16.34 -3.08 -6.89
C LEU A 435 -15.39 -2.40 -7.89
N MET A 436 -14.37 -3.12 -8.38
CA MET A 436 -13.40 -2.61 -9.34
C MET A 436 -13.98 -2.34 -10.74
N ARG A 437 -14.92 -3.17 -11.19
CA ARG A 437 -15.62 -2.99 -12.48
C ARG A 437 -16.55 -1.77 -12.43
N ASN A 438 -16.99 -1.40 -11.24
CA ASN A 438 -17.98 -0.34 -11.00
C ASN A 438 -17.41 0.97 -10.45
N ALA A 439 -16.08 1.12 -10.42
CA ALA A 439 -15.44 2.38 -10.05
C ALA A 439 -15.88 3.56 -10.94
N MET A 440 -16.40 3.28 -12.15
CA MET A 440 -16.89 4.29 -13.11
C MET A 440 -18.33 4.74 -12.88
N LEU A 441 -19.08 4.09 -11.97
CA LEU A 441 -20.44 4.52 -11.66
C LEU A 441 -20.45 5.90 -10.99
N PRO A 442 -21.57 6.64 -11.12
CA PRO A 442 -21.67 8.02 -10.65
C PRO A 442 -21.33 8.11 -9.16
N LEU A 443 -20.59 9.14 -8.78
CA LEU A 443 -20.07 9.32 -7.42
C LEU A 443 -21.15 9.21 -6.33
N ALA A 444 -22.37 9.66 -6.63
CA ALA A 444 -23.52 9.61 -5.71
C ALA A 444 -23.93 8.17 -5.33
N GLU A 445 -23.67 7.19 -6.19
CA GLU A 445 -24.21 5.84 -6.08
C GLU A 445 -23.22 4.83 -5.50
N ARG A 446 -21.96 5.23 -5.37
CA ARG A 446 -20.87 4.31 -5.05
C ARG A 446 -21.01 3.63 -3.69
N THR A 447 -21.69 4.26 -2.72
CA THR A 447 -22.01 3.63 -1.43
C THR A 447 -23.06 2.53 -1.57
N ALA A 448 -24.07 2.71 -2.42
CA ALA A 448 -25.06 1.66 -2.71
C ALA A 448 -24.42 0.50 -3.48
N VAL A 449 -23.52 0.82 -4.43
CA VAL A 449 -22.74 -0.16 -5.19
C VAL A 449 -21.85 -1.00 -4.28
N LEU A 450 -21.19 -0.41 -3.28
CA LEU A 450 -20.40 -1.13 -2.30
C LEU A 450 -21.24 -2.18 -1.55
N GLY A 451 -22.43 -1.80 -1.08
CA GLY A 451 -23.34 -2.74 -0.39
C GLY A 451 -23.80 -3.88 -1.30
N LEU A 452 -24.15 -3.58 -2.55
CA LEU A 452 -24.51 -4.60 -3.55
C LEU A 452 -23.35 -5.51 -3.92
N ALA A 453 -22.16 -4.93 -4.09
CA ALA A 453 -20.94 -5.64 -4.44
C ALA A 453 -20.58 -6.72 -3.42
N THR A 454 -20.82 -6.45 -2.13
CA THR A 454 -20.57 -7.44 -1.08
C THR A 454 -21.78 -8.34 -0.84
N PHE A 455 -22.99 -7.82 -0.89
CA PHE A 455 -24.18 -8.63 -0.62
C PHE A 455 -24.40 -9.74 -1.65
N VAL A 456 -24.34 -9.42 -2.95
CA VAL A 456 -24.74 -10.37 -4.01
C VAL A 456 -23.86 -11.63 -4.03
N PRO A 457 -22.51 -11.54 -4.05
CA PRO A 457 -21.66 -12.74 -4.04
C PRO A 457 -21.88 -13.60 -2.80
N PHE A 458 -22.03 -12.99 -1.62
CA PHE A 458 -22.21 -13.71 -0.38
C PHE A 458 -23.61 -14.34 -0.24
N ALA A 459 -24.65 -13.67 -0.75
CA ALA A 459 -26.01 -14.19 -0.77
C ALA A 459 -26.16 -15.40 -1.72
N LEU A 460 -25.33 -15.48 -2.77
CA LEU A 460 -25.30 -16.61 -3.71
C LEU A 460 -24.42 -17.78 -3.23
N THR A 461 -23.57 -17.59 -2.23
CA THR A 461 -22.69 -18.65 -1.70
C THR A 461 -23.44 -19.91 -1.25
N PRO A 462 -24.58 -19.84 -0.52
CA PRO A 462 -25.37 -21.01 -0.15
C PRO A 462 -25.84 -21.84 -1.35
N LEU A 463 -26.19 -21.17 -2.47
CA LEU A 463 -26.58 -21.85 -3.70
C LEU A 463 -25.39 -22.61 -4.32
N GLY A 464 -24.19 -22.03 -4.28
CA GLY A 464 -22.97 -22.72 -4.71
C GLY A 464 -22.73 -24.00 -3.92
N PHE A 465 -22.86 -23.95 -2.59
CA PHE A 465 -22.76 -25.15 -1.75
C PHE A 465 -23.85 -26.18 -2.05
N ALA A 466 -25.08 -25.75 -2.33
CA ALA A 466 -26.17 -26.63 -2.71
C ALA A 466 -25.90 -27.35 -4.06
N ILE A 467 -25.35 -26.63 -5.05
CA ILE A 467 -24.99 -27.19 -6.35
C ILE A 467 -23.89 -28.24 -6.22
N VAL A 468 -22.87 -27.98 -5.39
CA VAL A 468 -21.74 -28.90 -5.16
C VAL A 468 -22.08 -29.98 -4.12
N GLN A 469 -23.29 -29.93 -3.54
CA GLN A 469 -23.77 -30.84 -2.49
C GLN A 469 -22.82 -30.94 -1.28
N GLN A 470 -22.20 -29.81 -0.91
CA GLN A 470 -21.26 -29.74 0.21
C GLN A 470 -21.93 -29.11 1.44
N PRO A 471 -21.76 -29.69 2.65
CA PRO A 471 -22.25 -29.07 3.87
C PRO A 471 -21.47 -27.78 4.16
N TYR A 472 -22.15 -26.78 4.70
CA TYR A 472 -21.56 -25.48 5.01
C TYR A 472 -22.14 -24.89 6.29
N SER A 473 -21.38 -23.98 6.90
CA SER A 473 -21.83 -23.21 8.07
C SER A 473 -22.44 -21.87 7.64
N ARG A 474 -23.73 -21.68 7.89
CA ARG A 474 -24.43 -20.40 7.67
C ARG A 474 -23.79 -19.26 8.46
N ALA A 475 -23.37 -19.54 9.69
CA ALA A 475 -22.70 -18.59 10.56
C ALA A 475 -21.35 -18.14 9.97
N ALA A 476 -20.59 -19.03 9.34
CA ALA A 476 -19.33 -18.69 8.68
C ALA A 476 -19.53 -17.79 7.46
N VAL A 477 -20.55 -18.06 6.64
CA VAL A 477 -20.90 -17.19 5.50
C VAL A 477 -21.30 -15.80 5.99
N LEU A 478 -22.11 -15.71 7.05
CA LEU A 478 -22.50 -14.43 7.65
C LEU A 478 -21.31 -13.67 8.23
N TRP A 479 -20.42 -14.36 8.96
CA TRP A 479 -19.20 -13.77 9.51
C TRP A 479 -18.32 -13.20 8.39
N ALA A 480 -18.04 -14.00 7.37
CA ALA A 480 -17.22 -13.58 6.25
C ALA A 480 -17.84 -12.40 5.48
N PHE A 481 -19.18 -12.40 5.31
CA PHE A 481 -19.89 -11.26 4.72
C PHE A 481 -19.71 -9.98 5.54
N VAL A 482 -19.92 -10.03 6.85
CA VAL A 482 -19.82 -8.85 7.75
C VAL A 482 -18.39 -8.31 7.76
N VAL A 483 -17.39 -9.18 7.99
CA VAL A 483 -15.98 -8.79 8.04
C VAL A 483 -15.52 -8.20 6.70
N SER A 484 -15.88 -8.85 5.58
CA SER A 484 -15.56 -8.36 4.23
C SER A 484 -16.21 -7.01 3.94
N THR A 485 -17.49 -6.86 4.30
CA THR A 485 -18.24 -5.62 4.07
C THR A 485 -17.65 -4.47 4.89
N LEU A 486 -17.35 -4.70 6.18
CA LEU A 486 -16.72 -3.69 7.03
C LEU A 486 -15.34 -3.29 6.51
N TRP A 487 -14.52 -4.25 6.08
CA TRP A 487 -13.19 -3.95 5.53
C TRP A 487 -13.24 -3.14 4.24
N LEU A 488 -14.09 -3.57 3.29
CA LEU A 488 -14.25 -2.88 2.02
C LEU A 488 -14.88 -1.49 2.23
N ALA A 489 -15.84 -1.37 3.15
CA ALA A 489 -16.42 -0.08 3.52
C ALA A 489 -15.40 0.85 4.18
N TRP A 490 -14.60 0.36 5.11
CA TRP A 490 -13.58 1.15 5.78
C TRP A 490 -12.50 1.64 4.82
N GLY A 491 -12.01 0.75 3.94
CA GLY A 491 -11.09 1.11 2.87
C GLY A 491 -11.66 2.12 1.91
N TYR A 492 -12.89 1.89 1.46
CA TYR A 492 -13.59 2.81 0.56
C TYR A 492 -13.74 4.19 1.22
N GLN A 493 -14.19 4.26 2.47
CA GLN A 493 -14.36 5.53 3.18
C GLN A 493 -13.04 6.28 3.44
N ARG A 494 -11.96 5.57 3.79
CA ARG A 494 -10.68 6.22 4.15
C ARG A 494 -9.74 6.47 2.97
N ARG A 495 -9.73 5.61 1.97
CA ARG A 495 -8.74 5.64 0.88
C ARG A 495 -9.30 6.11 -0.45
N VAL A 496 -10.63 6.04 -0.62
CA VAL A 496 -11.33 6.31 -1.89
C VAL A 496 -12.27 7.52 -1.79
N LYS A 497 -13.11 7.61 -0.75
CA LYS A 497 -14.15 8.64 -0.60
C LYS A 497 -13.66 10.10 -0.41
N PRO A 498 -12.50 10.43 0.20
CA PRO A 498 -12.22 11.81 0.62
C PRO A 498 -11.47 12.67 -0.42
N GLN A 499 -11.50 12.39 -1.72
CA GLN A 499 -10.78 13.22 -2.70
C GLN A 499 -11.73 13.94 -3.65
N ALA A 500 -11.85 15.25 -3.45
CA ALA A 500 -12.36 16.15 -4.48
C ALA A 500 -11.42 16.10 -5.69
N LEU A 501 -11.98 16.02 -6.89
CA LEU A 501 -11.22 16.01 -8.13
C LEU A 501 -10.58 17.36 -8.35
N ARG A 502 -9.25 17.41 -8.34
CA ARG A 502 -8.47 18.62 -8.59
C ARG A 502 -8.22 18.75 -10.08
N LEU A 503 -9.14 19.40 -10.79
CA LEU A 503 -9.09 19.50 -12.24
C LEU A 503 -8.56 20.86 -12.69
N LEU A 504 -7.80 20.85 -13.77
CA LEU A 504 -7.29 22.05 -14.42
C LEU A 504 -8.18 22.36 -15.62
N ALA A 505 -8.76 23.56 -15.69
CA ALA A 505 -9.48 24.02 -16.87
C ALA A 505 -8.45 24.56 -17.88
N LEU A 506 -8.37 23.94 -19.05
CA LEU A 506 -7.49 24.43 -20.13
C LEU A 506 -8.07 25.68 -20.79
N ASP A 507 -9.40 25.74 -20.87
CA ASP A 507 -10.16 26.79 -21.52
C ASP A 507 -11.00 27.56 -20.49
N GLU A 508 -11.05 28.88 -20.58
CA GLU A 508 -11.76 29.73 -19.60
C GLU A 508 -13.27 29.41 -19.51
N ARG A 509 -13.86 28.92 -20.59
CA ARG A 509 -15.30 28.58 -20.67
C ARG A 509 -15.65 27.25 -20.01
N VAL A 510 -14.67 26.41 -19.68
CA VAL A 510 -14.92 25.05 -19.16
C VAL A 510 -15.82 25.02 -17.90
N PRO A 511 -15.60 25.87 -16.87
CA PRO A 511 -16.47 25.87 -15.69
C PRO A 511 -17.92 26.26 -15.99
N GLU A 512 -18.14 27.21 -16.92
CA GLU A 512 -19.46 27.65 -17.35
C GLU A 512 -20.18 26.55 -18.14
N LEU A 513 -19.47 25.93 -19.08
CA LEU A 513 -19.97 24.80 -19.87
C LEU A 513 -20.33 23.60 -18.98
N LEU A 514 -19.52 23.32 -17.95
CA LEU A 514 -19.81 22.24 -16.99
C LEU A 514 -21.10 22.53 -16.20
N THR A 515 -21.30 23.78 -15.78
CA THR A 515 -22.51 24.20 -15.07
C THR A 515 -23.74 24.03 -15.97
N LYS A 516 -23.65 24.43 -17.24
CA LYS A 516 -24.73 24.23 -18.22
C LYS A 516 -25.01 22.74 -18.47
N ALA A 517 -23.97 21.92 -18.55
CA ALA A 517 -24.08 20.48 -18.75
C ALA A 517 -24.64 19.73 -17.52
N LEU A 518 -24.56 20.31 -16.31
CA LEU A 518 -25.08 19.75 -15.06
C LEU A 518 -26.49 20.25 -14.69
N ALA A 519 -26.99 21.33 -15.31
CA ALA A 519 -28.33 21.85 -15.07
C ALA A 519 -29.43 20.75 -15.25
N PRO A 520 -30.37 20.60 -14.30
CA PRO A 520 -30.68 21.52 -13.20
C PRO A 520 -29.85 21.33 -11.92
N ASP A 521 -28.99 20.31 -11.84
CA ASP A 521 -28.22 20.00 -10.65
C ASP A 521 -27.02 20.96 -10.49
N PRO A 522 -26.73 21.48 -9.28
CA PRO A 522 -25.57 22.33 -9.06
C PRO A 522 -24.27 21.55 -9.15
N VAL A 523 -23.18 22.22 -9.56
CA VAL A 523 -21.84 21.61 -9.54
C VAL A 523 -21.45 21.30 -8.10
N PRO A 524 -21.16 20.04 -7.74
CA PRO A 524 -20.82 19.69 -6.36
C PRO A 524 -19.41 20.17 -6.00
N THR A 525 -19.32 21.33 -5.35
CA THR A 525 -18.06 21.97 -4.93
C THR A 525 -17.25 21.14 -3.93
N GLU A 526 -17.91 20.28 -3.15
CA GLU A 526 -17.24 19.32 -2.26
C GLU A 526 -16.51 18.19 -3.02
N ARG A 527 -16.85 17.96 -4.29
CA ARG A 527 -16.38 16.83 -5.10
C ARG A 527 -15.49 17.25 -6.27
N LEU A 528 -15.46 18.53 -6.62
CA LEU A 528 -14.67 19.07 -7.71
C LEU A 528 -14.03 20.39 -7.29
N GLN A 529 -12.71 20.49 -7.43
CA GLN A 529 -11.91 21.67 -7.16
C GLN A 529 -11.16 22.09 -8.42
N TRP A 530 -11.39 23.32 -8.85
CA TRP A 530 -10.62 23.90 -9.94
C TRP A 530 -9.24 24.32 -9.46
N VAL A 531 -8.20 23.89 -10.18
CA VAL A 531 -6.82 24.28 -9.93
C VAL A 531 -6.47 25.44 -10.86
N PRO A 532 -6.18 26.64 -10.33
CA PRO A 532 -5.80 27.77 -11.16
C PRO A 532 -4.40 27.55 -11.73
N TRP A 533 -4.28 27.57 -13.06
CA TRP A 533 -3.00 27.52 -13.76
C TRP A 533 -3.15 28.12 -15.16
N GLN A 534 -2.18 28.92 -15.57
CA GLN A 534 -2.16 29.55 -16.89
C GLN A 534 -1.00 29.02 -17.73
N PRO A 535 -1.23 28.66 -19.02
CA PRO A 535 -0.19 28.11 -19.89
C PRO A 535 1.03 28.99 -20.11
N GLN A 536 0.87 30.31 -19.98
CA GLN A 536 1.93 31.30 -20.17
C GLN A 536 2.64 31.71 -18.87
N SER A 537 2.23 31.16 -17.72
CA SER A 537 2.88 31.47 -16.45
C SER A 537 4.23 30.75 -16.32
N HIS A 538 5.26 31.43 -15.77
CA HIS A 538 6.53 30.80 -15.39
C HIS A 538 6.38 29.80 -14.22
N SER A 539 5.16 29.60 -13.72
CA SER A 539 4.86 28.75 -12.58
C SER A 539 4.77 27.27 -13.00
N PRO A 540 5.44 26.35 -12.28
CA PRO A 540 5.36 24.93 -12.57
C PRO A 540 3.91 24.43 -12.40
N LEU A 541 3.56 23.40 -13.19
CA LEU A 541 2.22 22.83 -13.17
C LEU A 541 1.90 22.26 -11.77
N PRO A 542 0.82 22.72 -11.11
CA PRO A 542 0.42 22.23 -9.79
C PRO A 542 -0.07 20.78 -9.86
N ALA A 543 0.02 20.04 -8.75
CA ALA A 543 -0.47 18.67 -8.67
C ALA A 543 -1.99 18.62 -8.93
N CYS A 544 -2.39 18.09 -10.09
CA CYS A 544 -3.78 17.94 -10.51
C CYS A 544 -4.11 16.49 -10.95
N ASP A 545 -5.40 16.19 -10.98
CA ASP A 545 -5.99 14.89 -11.34
C ASP A 545 -6.21 14.72 -12.84
N GLY A 546 -6.24 15.84 -13.57
CA GLY A 546 -6.27 15.89 -15.03
C GLY A 546 -6.67 17.27 -15.54
N VAL A 547 -6.73 17.38 -16.85
CA VAL A 547 -7.01 18.62 -17.58
C VAL A 547 -8.36 18.48 -18.28
N VAL A 548 -9.25 19.44 -18.09
CA VAL A 548 -10.56 19.52 -18.75
C VAL A 548 -10.47 20.52 -19.88
N LEU A 549 -10.92 20.13 -21.06
CA LEU A 549 -10.88 20.95 -22.27
C LEU A 549 -12.26 21.12 -22.89
N ASP A 550 -12.44 22.26 -23.53
CA ASP A 550 -13.56 22.51 -24.44
C ASP A 550 -13.26 21.83 -25.79
N ARG A 551 -14.12 20.87 -26.16
CA ARG A 551 -14.00 20.12 -27.42
C ARG A 551 -14.34 20.96 -28.65
N HIS A 552 -15.10 22.05 -28.47
CA HIS A 552 -15.58 22.91 -29.55
C HIS A 552 -14.63 24.07 -29.86
N GLN A 553 -13.58 24.25 -29.05
CA GLN A 553 -12.57 25.25 -29.34
C GLN A 553 -11.70 24.82 -30.53
N ALA A 554 -11.53 25.74 -31.50
CA ALA A 554 -10.77 25.47 -32.71
C ALA A 554 -9.32 25.03 -32.42
N PRO A 555 -8.78 24.04 -33.14
CA PRO A 555 -7.40 23.63 -32.98
C PRO A 555 -6.46 24.77 -33.41
N SER A 556 -5.47 25.09 -32.58
CA SER A 556 -4.37 25.99 -32.92
C SER A 556 -3.04 25.28 -32.71
N SER A 557 -2.01 25.62 -33.49
CA SER A 557 -0.69 25.00 -33.36
C SER A 557 -0.11 25.13 -31.94
N ALA A 558 -0.33 26.28 -31.30
CA ALA A 558 0.04 26.52 -29.91
C ALA A 558 -0.73 25.62 -28.93
N ARG A 559 -2.06 25.47 -29.10
CA ARG A 559 -2.90 24.58 -28.27
C ARG A 559 -2.46 23.12 -28.42
N THR A 560 -2.24 22.66 -29.65
CA THR A 560 -1.81 21.28 -29.93
C THR A 560 -0.43 21.00 -29.32
N ALA A 561 0.52 21.94 -29.44
CA ALA A 561 1.83 21.81 -28.81
C ALA A 561 1.75 21.74 -27.29
N LEU A 562 0.94 22.61 -26.66
CA LEU A 562 0.68 22.60 -25.22
C LEU A 562 0.05 21.29 -24.76
N MET A 563 -0.98 20.80 -25.48
CA MET A 563 -1.60 19.52 -25.19
C MET A 563 -0.59 18.37 -25.29
N GLY A 564 0.30 18.41 -26.29
CA GLY A 564 1.41 17.46 -26.44
C GLY A 564 2.35 17.45 -25.23
N GLN A 565 2.78 18.62 -24.77
CA GLN A 565 3.64 18.76 -23.59
C GLN A 565 2.98 18.21 -22.31
N LEU A 566 1.72 18.58 -22.07
CA LEU A 566 0.95 18.09 -20.93
C LEU A 566 0.70 16.57 -21.01
N LYS A 567 0.51 16.03 -22.22
CA LYS A 567 0.38 14.58 -22.44
C LYS A 567 1.67 13.82 -22.13
N MET A 568 2.83 14.38 -22.50
CA MET A 568 4.15 13.83 -22.18
C MET A 568 4.43 13.84 -20.67
N GLN A 569 3.78 14.72 -19.91
CA GLN A 569 3.77 14.69 -18.44
C GLN A 569 2.76 13.68 -17.86
N HIS A 570 2.19 12.79 -18.69
CA HIS A 570 1.20 11.77 -18.32
C HIS A 570 -0.13 12.32 -17.77
N LEU A 571 -0.47 13.58 -18.04
CA LEU A 571 -1.78 14.11 -17.70
C LEU A 571 -2.85 13.54 -18.63
N ARG A 572 -4.00 13.14 -18.06
CA ARG A 572 -5.19 12.80 -18.83
C ARG A 572 -5.99 14.05 -19.16
N PHE A 573 -6.54 14.04 -20.36
CA PHE A 573 -7.51 15.01 -20.83
C PHE A 573 -8.91 14.45 -20.70
N TYR A 574 -9.81 15.28 -20.21
CA TYR A 574 -11.24 15.01 -20.12
C TYR A 574 -12.00 16.10 -20.87
N THR A 575 -13.15 15.75 -21.44
CA THR A 575 -14.07 16.76 -21.96
C THR A 575 -15.05 17.19 -20.87
N VAL A 576 -15.69 18.33 -21.07
CA VAL A 576 -16.74 18.83 -20.15
C VAL A 576 -17.85 17.79 -19.99
N GLU A 577 -18.26 17.15 -21.09
CA GLU A 577 -19.33 16.15 -21.11
C GLU A 577 -18.95 14.92 -20.29
N THR A 578 -17.69 14.47 -20.37
CA THR A 578 -17.19 13.32 -19.61
C THR A 578 -17.25 13.57 -18.10
N ILE A 579 -16.89 14.80 -17.67
CA ILE A 579 -16.95 15.18 -16.26
C ILE A 579 -18.40 15.35 -15.80
N ALA A 580 -19.24 15.99 -16.61
CA ALA A 580 -20.66 16.12 -16.33
C ALA A 580 -21.33 14.74 -16.18
N GLU A 581 -21.01 13.81 -17.08
CA GLU A 581 -21.51 12.44 -17.07
C GLU A 581 -21.11 11.67 -15.81
N TRP A 582 -19.86 11.79 -15.38
CA TRP A 582 -19.39 11.12 -14.17
C TRP A 582 -20.03 11.69 -12.88
N LEU A 583 -20.27 13.01 -12.85
CA LEU A 583 -20.86 13.68 -11.69
C LEU A 583 -22.36 13.43 -11.57
N SER A 584 -23.08 13.45 -12.70
CA SER A 584 -24.55 13.39 -12.72
C SER A 584 -25.13 12.01 -13.07
N GLY A 585 -24.34 11.11 -13.67
CA GLY A 585 -24.83 9.81 -14.14
C GLY A 585 -25.84 9.91 -15.28
N ARG A 586 -25.76 10.98 -16.07
CA ARG A 586 -26.54 11.21 -17.29
C ARG A 586 -25.60 11.70 -18.38
N ARG A 587 -25.95 11.44 -19.63
CA ARG A 587 -25.19 11.92 -20.79
C ARG A 587 -25.80 13.24 -21.28
N PRO A 588 -25.21 14.41 -20.96
CA PRO A 588 -25.82 15.70 -21.29
C PRO A 588 -25.92 15.87 -22.81
N SER A 589 -27.10 16.24 -23.30
CA SER A 589 -27.33 16.52 -24.71
C SER A 589 -26.78 17.91 -25.05
N THR A 590 -25.68 18.00 -25.80
CA THR A 590 -25.25 19.25 -26.43
C THR A 590 -26.14 19.56 -27.64
N ALA A 591 -26.35 20.85 -27.93
CA ALA A 591 -27.15 21.30 -29.07
C ALA A 591 -26.50 20.95 -30.42
N ASP A 592 -25.18 20.75 -30.43
CA ASP A 592 -24.40 20.27 -31.56
C ASP A 592 -24.07 18.79 -31.35
N GLY A 593 -24.43 17.96 -32.33
CA GLY A 593 -24.18 16.52 -32.50
C GLY A 593 -23.40 15.80 -31.40
N ASP A 594 -24.05 14.82 -30.77
CA ASP A 594 -23.43 13.87 -29.85
C ASP A 594 -22.62 12.83 -30.66
N ASP A 595 -21.55 13.29 -31.32
CA ASP A 595 -20.68 12.59 -32.30
C ASP A 595 -19.92 11.38 -31.73
N ALA A 596 -20.33 10.83 -30.60
CA ALA A 596 -19.76 9.61 -30.03
C ALA A 596 -20.82 8.53 -29.81
N LEU A 597 -22.10 8.80 -30.06
CA LEU A 597 -23.16 7.78 -29.94
C LEU A 597 -23.06 6.70 -31.03
N TRP A 598 -22.48 7.02 -32.19
CA TRP A 598 -22.20 6.03 -33.24
C TRP A 598 -21.11 5.02 -32.85
N ALA A 599 -20.27 5.34 -31.87
CA ALA A 599 -19.21 4.46 -31.37
C ALA A 599 -19.70 3.52 -30.24
N VAL A 600 -20.98 3.57 -29.89
CA VAL A 600 -21.55 2.67 -28.88
C VAL A 600 -21.76 1.30 -29.48
N ASP A 601 -20.85 0.39 -29.16
CA ASP A 601 -20.95 -1.03 -29.50
C ASP A 601 -21.50 -1.85 -28.33
N HIS A 602 -22.28 -2.88 -28.64
CA HIS A 602 -22.81 -3.81 -27.64
C HIS A 602 -21.80 -4.90 -27.29
N ASP A 603 -21.74 -5.27 -26.02
CA ASP A 603 -21.04 -6.49 -25.59
C ASP A 603 -21.96 -7.71 -25.83
N PRO A 604 -21.72 -8.53 -26.87
CA PRO A 604 -22.60 -9.64 -27.20
C PRO A 604 -22.61 -10.72 -26.11
N ALA A 605 -21.55 -10.85 -25.31
CA ALA A 605 -21.49 -11.80 -24.22
C ALA A 605 -22.42 -11.36 -23.08
N TYR A 606 -22.37 -10.07 -22.72
CA TYR A 606 -23.25 -9.52 -21.70
C TYR A 606 -24.72 -9.52 -22.14
N ASP A 607 -25.04 -9.18 -23.39
CA ASP A 607 -26.41 -9.23 -23.92
C ASP A 607 -27.05 -10.63 -23.77
N ARG A 608 -26.27 -11.68 -24.06
CA ARG A 608 -26.71 -13.09 -23.90
C ARG A 608 -26.86 -13.46 -22.43
N ALA A 609 -25.88 -13.10 -21.59
CA ALA A 609 -25.92 -13.37 -20.16
C ALA A 609 -27.12 -12.67 -19.49
N LYS A 610 -27.34 -11.40 -19.81
CA LYS A 610 -28.49 -10.61 -19.37
C LYS A 610 -29.80 -11.25 -19.81
N ARG A 611 -29.87 -11.73 -21.06
CA ARG A 611 -31.06 -12.44 -21.56
C ARG A 611 -31.37 -13.70 -20.76
N LEU A 612 -30.34 -14.52 -20.49
CA LEU A 612 -30.49 -15.73 -19.69
C LEU A 612 -30.94 -15.39 -18.27
N MET A 613 -30.33 -14.37 -17.65
CA MET A 613 -30.70 -13.91 -16.31
C MET A 613 -32.15 -13.43 -16.25
N ASP A 614 -32.61 -12.62 -17.21
CA ASP A 614 -34.01 -12.16 -17.27
C ASP A 614 -35.00 -13.34 -17.28
N VAL A 615 -34.76 -14.33 -18.16
CA VAL A 615 -35.62 -15.49 -18.28
C VAL A 615 -35.61 -16.32 -16.99
N LEU A 616 -34.42 -16.60 -16.44
CA LEU A 616 -34.28 -17.35 -15.19
C LEU A 616 -34.97 -16.65 -14.02
N THR A 617 -34.83 -15.32 -13.90
CA THR A 617 -35.50 -14.54 -12.86
C THR A 617 -37.02 -14.58 -13.01
N VAL A 618 -37.56 -14.40 -14.23
CA VAL A 618 -39.01 -14.46 -14.46
C VAL A 618 -39.57 -15.87 -14.19
N CYS A 619 -38.85 -16.92 -14.59
CA CYS A 619 -39.24 -18.31 -14.29
C CYS A 619 -39.16 -18.62 -12.80
N ALA A 620 -38.10 -18.20 -12.11
CA ALA A 620 -37.94 -18.40 -10.66
C ALA A 620 -39.03 -17.69 -9.85
N LEU A 621 -39.51 -16.54 -10.32
CA LEU A 621 -40.61 -15.80 -9.69
C LEU A 621 -42.00 -16.29 -10.10
N ALA A 622 -42.12 -17.22 -11.06
CA ALA A 622 -43.40 -17.72 -11.58
C ALA A 622 -44.38 -18.22 -10.52
N PRO A 623 -43.94 -18.95 -9.47
CA PRO A 623 -44.83 -19.39 -8.39
C PRO A 623 -45.50 -18.22 -7.64
N LEU A 624 -44.92 -17.02 -7.68
CA LEU A 624 -45.46 -15.82 -7.03
C LEU A 624 -46.28 -14.96 -8.00
N TRP A 625 -45.73 -14.66 -9.19
CA TRP A 625 -46.38 -13.69 -10.07
C TRP A 625 -47.56 -14.29 -10.86
N LEU A 626 -47.58 -15.60 -11.14
CA LEU A 626 -48.71 -16.23 -11.86
C LEU A 626 -50.01 -16.24 -11.03
N PRO A 627 -50.02 -16.66 -9.74
CA PRO A 627 -51.23 -16.56 -8.91
C PRO A 627 -51.70 -15.12 -8.74
N LEU A 628 -50.77 -14.18 -8.58
CA LEU A 628 -51.07 -12.76 -8.44
C LEU A 628 -51.69 -12.20 -9.74
N ALA A 629 -51.12 -12.52 -10.89
CA ALA A 629 -51.66 -12.14 -12.20
C ALA A 629 -53.06 -12.72 -12.43
N PHE A 630 -53.30 -13.97 -12.01
CA PHE A 630 -54.64 -14.58 -12.08
C PHE A 630 -55.66 -13.85 -11.18
N GLY A 631 -55.27 -13.52 -9.94
CA GLY A 631 -56.13 -12.76 -9.02
C GLY A 631 -56.48 -11.37 -9.56
N VAL A 632 -55.49 -10.66 -10.12
CA VAL A 632 -55.71 -9.35 -10.76
C VAL A 632 -56.59 -9.49 -12.00
N ALA A 633 -56.39 -10.52 -12.82
CA ALA A 633 -57.22 -10.80 -13.99
C ALA A 633 -58.69 -10.99 -13.62
N LEU A 634 -58.96 -11.76 -12.55
CA LEU A 634 -60.31 -11.96 -12.02
C LEU A 634 -60.91 -10.65 -11.50
N ALA A 635 -60.16 -9.87 -10.72
CA ALA A 635 -60.61 -8.58 -10.20
C ALA A 635 -60.98 -7.60 -11.32
N VAL A 636 -60.18 -7.51 -12.39
CA VAL A 636 -60.47 -6.67 -13.56
C VAL A 636 -61.70 -7.16 -14.31
N ARG A 637 -61.89 -8.48 -14.43
CA ARG A 637 -63.05 -9.09 -15.11
C ARG A 637 -64.36 -8.84 -14.36
N LEU A 638 -64.31 -8.80 -13.03
CA LEU A 638 -65.47 -8.54 -12.17
C LEU A 638 -65.80 -7.04 -12.05
N ASP A 639 -64.81 -6.15 -12.21
CA ASP A 639 -65.00 -4.69 -12.05
C ASP A 639 -65.62 -4.02 -13.28
N SER A 640 -65.39 -4.54 -14.50
CA SER A 640 -65.95 -3.96 -15.74
C SER A 640 -66.07 -4.97 -16.89
N PRO A 641 -67.04 -4.80 -17.82
CA PRO A 641 -67.15 -5.66 -19.01
C PRO A 641 -66.01 -5.43 -20.02
N GLY A 642 -65.69 -6.47 -20.80
CA GLY A 642 -64.66 -6.43 -21.87
C GLY A 642 -63.42 -7.33 -21.62
N PRO A 643 -62.38 -7.25 -22.47
CA PRO A 643 -61.16 -8.07 -22.37
C PRO A 643 -60.23 -7.64 -21.22
N VAL A 644 -59.73 -8.62 -20.44
CA VAL A 644 -58.89 -8.38 -19.25
C VAL A 644 -57.55 -7.72 -19.60
N LEU A 645 -56.97 -8.09 -20.74
CA LEU A 645 -55.70 -7.54 -21.22
C LEU A 645 -55.93 -6.36 -22.16
N PHE A 646 -55.09 -5.34 -22.01
CA PHE A 646 -54.97 -4.21 -22.90
C PHE A 646 -53.60 -4.28 -23.61
N GLY A 647 -53.61 -4.19 -24.94
CA GLY A 647 -52.41 -4.20 -25.76
C GLY A 647 -52.19 -2.85 -26.42
N GLN A 648 -50.96 -2.35 -26.40
CA GLN A 648 -50.57 -1.12 -27.09
C GLN A 648 -49.26 -1.29 -27.84
N ASP A 649 -49.17 -0.71 -29.04
CA ASP A 649 -47.97 -0.78 -29.85
C ASP A 649 -46.89 0.16 -29.32
N ARG A 650 -45.69 -0.39 -29.15
CA ARG A 650 -44.54 0.28 -28.58
C ARG A 650 -43.30 -0.01 -29.41
N VAL A 651 -42.34 0.92 -29.36
CA VAL A 651 -41.04 0.75 -30.03
C VAL A 651 -40.07 0.05 -29.08
N GLY A 652 -39.51 -1.07 -29.54
CA GLY A 652 -38.53 -1.89 -28.83
C GLY A 652 -37.12 -1.78 -29.42
N ARG A 653 -36.33 -2.83 -29.24
CA ARG A 653 -34.93 -2.89 -29.70
C ARG A 653 -34.86 -2.75 -31.23
N ASP A 654 -33.84 -2.03 -31.70
CA ASP A 654 -33.56 -1.74 -33.12
C ASP A 654 -34.75 -1.06 -33.83
N GLY A 655 -35.58 -0.32 -33.08
CA GLY A 655 -36.78 0.34 -33.60
C GLY A 655 -37.94 -0.60 -33.92
N ARG A 656 -37.85 -1.90 -33.61
CA ARG A 656 -38.90 -2.88 -33.91
C ARG A 656 -40.15 -2.62 -33.07
N VAL A 657 -41.30 -2.60 -33.70
CA VAL A 657 -42.58 -2.42 -33.00
C VAL A 657 -43.03 -3.76 -32.41
N PHE A 658 -43.49 -3.74 -31.16
CA PHE A 658 -44.08 -4.90 -30.49
C PHE A 658 -45.32 -4.51 -29.67
N ARG A 659 -46.12 -5.51 -29.29
CA ARG A 659 -47.35 -5.33 -28.53
C ARG A 659 -47.06 -5.42 -27.03
N LEU A 660 -47.11 -4.29 -26.33
CA LEU A 660 -46.96 -4.26 -24.88
C LEU A 660 -48.28 -4.66 -24.20
N TRP A 661 -48.23 -5.68 -23.34
CA TRP A 661 -49.41 -6.17 -22.61
C TRP A 661 -49.52 -5.58 -21.22
N LYS A 662 -50.74 -5.19 -20.83
CA LYS A 662 -51.08 -4.71 -19.48
C LYS A 662 -52.44 -5.25 -19.06
N PHE A 663 -52.74 -5.22 -17.77
CA PHE A 663 -54.13 -5.37 -17.32
C PHE A 663 -54.92 -4.09 -17.61
N ARG A 664 -56.18 -4.27 -17.99
CA ARG A 664 -57.08 -3.16 -18.25
C ARG A 664 -57.38 -2.41 -16.95
N SER A 665 -57.00 -1.13 -16.92
CA SER A 665 -57.29 -0.23 -15.79
C SER A 665 -58.36 0.83 -16.08
N MET A 666 -58.84 0.90 -17.33
CA MET A 666 -59.81 1.89 -17.80
C MET A 666 -61.04 1.22 -18.40
N VAL A 667 -62.19 1.90 -18.37
CA VAL A 667 -63.45 1.40 -18.96
C VAL A 667 -63.29 1.15 -20.46
N HIS A 668 -63.74 -0.01 -20.93
CA HIS A 668 -63.67 -0.40 -22.33
C HIS A 668 -64.64 0.46 -23.18
N GLY A 669 -64.17 1.00 -24.30
CA GLY A 669 -65.01 1.77 -25.25
C GLY A 669 -65.05 3.29 -25.07
N LEU A 670 -64.49 3.85 -23.99
CA LEU A 670 -64.42 5.32 -23.72
C LEU A 670 -63.08 5.96 -24.13
N GLN A 671 -62.43 5.45 -25.18
CA GLN A 671 -61.16 6.01 -25.66
C GLN A 671 -61.43 7.33 -26.41
N ALA A 672 -60.92 8.45 -25.87
CA ALA A 672 -60.91 9.71 -26.60
C ALA A 672 -59.94 9.60 -27.80
N PRO A 673 -60.26 10.20 -28.96
CA PRO A 673 -59.35 10.21 -30.10
C PRO A 673 -58.09 11.04 -29.78
N GLY A 674 -56.92 10.39 -29.71
CA GLY A 674 -55.63 11.06 -29.51
C GLY A 674 -54.70 10.38 -28.49
N VAL A 675 -53.41 10.73 -28.54
CA VAL A 675 -52.40 10.32 -27.54
C VAL A 675 -52.41 11.35 -26.41
N HIS A 676 -53.08 11.05 -25.30
CA HIS A 676 -53.08 11.91 -24.11
C HIS A 676 -52.40 11.21 -22.93
N PHE A 677 -51.58 11.95 -22.18
CA PHE A 677 -51.11 11.49 -20.88
C PHE A 677 -52.31 11.36 -19.92
N ALA A 678 -52.40 10.24 -19.21
CA ALA A 678 -53.46 10.06 -18.22
C ALA A 678 -53.23 11.01 -17.04
N GLN A 679 -54.19 11.92 -16.80
CA GLN A 679 -54.21 12.78 -15.62
C GLN A 679 -54.50 11.95 -14.35
N ALA A 680 -54.13 12.47 -13.18
CA ALA A 680 -54.22 11.73 -11.92
C ALA A 680 -55.67 11.32 -11.56
N ASP A 681 -56.65 12.14 -11.93
CA ASP A 681 -58.08 11.90 -11.70
C ASP A 681 -58.85 11.69 -13.03
N ASP A 682 -58.34 10.82 -13.89
CA ASP A 682 -59.05 10.46 -15.13
C ASP A 682 -60.33 9.66 -14.81
N PRO A 683 -61.53 10.17 -15.15
CA PRO A 683 -62.80 9.51 -14.83
C PRO A 683 -62.98 8.17 -15.54
N ARG A 684 -62.13 7.86 -16.53
CA ARG A 684 -62.12 6.58 -17.25
C ARG A 684 -61.48 5.45 -16.45
N ILE A 685 -60.78 5.73 -15.35
CA ILE A 685 -60.11 4.72 -14.52
C ILE A 685 -61.14 4.00 -13.64
N THR A 686 -61.13 2.66 -13.66
CA THR A 686 -62.07 1.85 -12.87
C THR A 686 -61.65 1.77 -11.39
N ARG A 687 -62.52 1.26 -10.51
CA ARG A 687 -62.23 1.17 -9.07
C ARG A 687 -61.04 0.25 -8.79
N VAL A 688 -61.03 -0.95 -9.40
CA VAL A 688 -59.87 -1.86 -9.35
C VAL A 688 -58.70 -1.26 -10.12
N GLY A 689 -58.97 -0.58 -11.24
CA GLY A 689 -58.01 0.15 -12.06
C GLY A 689 -57.13 1.12 -11.26
N ARG A 690 -57.72 1.86 -10.32
CA ARG A 690 -57.00 2.78 -9.43
C ARG A 690 -56.01 2.06 -8.53
N PHE A 691 -56.41 0.93 -7.94
CA PHE A 691 -55.54 0.12 -7.08
C PHE A 691 -54.39 -0.52 -7.86
N ILE A 692 -54.68 -1.15 -9.01
CA ILE A 692 -53.65 -1.87 -9.79
C ILE A 692 -52.62 -0.92 -10.43
N ARG A 693 -52.99 0.33 -10.76
CA ARG A 693 -52.03 1.35 -11.24
C ARG A 693 -51.14 1.88 -10.13
N ARG A 694 -51.70 2.14 -8.94
CA ARG A 694 -50.94 2.59 -7.77
C ARG A 694 -49.91 1.56 -7.33
N SER A 695 -50.29 0.28 -7.36
CA SER A 695 -49.42 -0.86 -7.02
C SER A 695 -48.58 -1.37 -8.21
N ARG A 696 -48.77 -0.82 -9.42
CA ARG A 696 -48.18 -1.28 -10.69
C ARG A 696 -48.43 -2.74 -11.04
N LEU A 697 -49.45 -3.35 -10.43
CA LEU A 697 -49.90 -4.69 -10.78
C LEU A 697 -50.44 -4.77 -12.20
N ASP A 698 -50.84 -3.64 -12.80
CA ASP A 698 -51.24 -3.55 -14.20
C ASP A 698 -50.12 -3.95 -15.19
N GLU A 699 -48.86 -3.91 -14.75
CA GLU A 699 -47.67 -4.19 -15.57
C GLU A 699 -47.23 -5.66 -15.51
N LEU A 700 -47.83 -6.51 -14.67
CA LEU A 700 -47.48 -7.94 -14.56
C LEU A 700 -47.50 -8.70 -15.91
N PRO A 701 -48.45 -8.46 -16.84
CA PRO A 701 -48.43 -9.13 -18.14
C PRO A 701 -47.18 -8.85 -18.98
N GLN A 702 -46.43 -7.77 -18.69
CA GLN A 702 -45.17 -7.45 -19.38
C GLN A 702 -44.07 -8.49 -19.10
N LEU A 703 -44.16 -9.25 -18.00
CA LEU A 703 -43.24 -10.38 -17.75
C LEU A 703 -43.30 -11.42 -18.87
N TRP A 704 -44.44 -11.51 -19.55
CA TRP A 704 -44.62 -12.37 -20.72
C TRP A 704 -43.90 -11.82 -21.97
N ASN A 705 -43.89 -10.49 -22.17
CA ASN A 705 -43.05 -9.83 -23.17
C ASN A 705 -41.56 -10.03 -22.88
N VAL A 706 -41.16 -10.11 -21.60
CA VAL A 706 -39.80 -10.50 -21.22
C VAL A 706 -39.53 -11.93 -21.65
N LEU A 707 -40.41 -12.90 -21.40
CA LEU A 707 -40.19 -14.29 -21.85
C LEU A 707 -40.10 -14.42 -23.39
N TRP A 708 -40.83 -13.62 -24.16
CA TRP A 708 -40.70 -13.58 -25.62
C TRP A 708 -39.47 -12.84 -26.16
N GLY A 709 -38.77 -12.09 -25.31
CA GLY A 709 -37.52 -11.42 -25.69
C GLY A 709 -37.72 -10.06 -26.36
N GLU A 710 -38.96 -9.56 -26.35
CA GLU A 710 -39.31 -8.19 -26.75
C GLU A 710 -38.87 -7.17 -25.70
N MET A 711 -38.88 -7.59 -24.43
CA MET A 711 -38.47 -6.78 -23.27
C MET A 711 -37.38 -7.46 -22.44
N SER A 712 -36.75 -6.66 -21.57
CA SER A 712 -35.89 -7.07 -20.46
C SER A 712 -36.52 -6.63 -19.13
N LEU A 713 -36.06 -7.16 -18.00
CA LEU A 713 -36.47 -6.63 -16.69
C LEU A 713 -35.96 -5.20 -16.51
N ILE A 714 -34.75 -4.91 -17.01
CA ILE A 714 -34.07 -3.63 -16.81
C ILE A 714 -33.63 -3.07 -18.15
N GLY A 715 -34.03 -1.83 -18.42
CA GLY A 715 -33.71 -1.10 -19.64
C GLY A 715 -34.56 0.17 -19.80
N PRO A 716 -34.31 0.98 -20.84
CA PRO A 716 -35.12 2.14 -21.15
C PRO A 716 -36.58 1.75 -21.34
N ARG A 717 -37.50 2.47 -20.72
CA ARG A 717 -38.93 2.12 -20.78
C ARG A 717 -39.47 2.36 -22.20
N PRO A 718 -40.26 1.42 -22.79
CA PRO A 718 -40.68 1.55 -24.18
C PRO A 718 -41.72 2.66 -24.37
N GLU A 719 -41.62 3.43 -25.46
CA GLU A 719 -42.55 4.52 -25.77
C GLU A 719 -43.52 4.22 -26.92
N GLN A 720 -44.62 4.97 -26.95
CA GLN A 720 -45.65 4.85 -27.98
C GLN A 720 -45.10 5.28 -29.34
N VAL A 721 -45.45 4.55 -30.39
CA VAL A 721 -44.97 4.81 -31.76
C VAL A 721 -45.16 6.27 -32.20
N PRO A 722 -46.32 6.94 -31.98
CA PRO A 722 -46.50 8.34 -32.37
C PRO A 722 -45.56 9.29 -31.63
N LEU A 723 -45.38 9.09 -30.31
CA LEU A 723 -44.47 9.91 -29.49
C LEU A 723 -43.02 9.73 -29.91
N VAL A 724 -42.61 8.50 -30.22
CA VAL A 724 -41.24 8.24 -30.70
C VAL A 724 -40.97 8.98 -32.00
N ARG A 725 -41.93 9.02 -32.93
CA ARG A 725 -41.81 9.78 -34.18
C ARG A 725 -41.67 11.28 -33.91
N GLU A 726 -42.51 11.83 -33.04
CA GLU A 726 -42.44 13.24 -32.64
C GLU A 726 -41.09 13.58 -31.98
N PHE A 727 -40.67 12.79 -31.00
CA PHE A 727 -39.40 13.03 -30.30
C PHE A 727 -38.17 12.82 -31.19
N ALA A 728 -38.20 11.88 -32.13
CA ALA A 728 -37.11 11.69 -33.07
C ALA A 728 -36.92 12.89 -34.02
N THR A 729 -37.97 13.67 -34.30
CA THR A 729 -37.85 14.91 -35.08
C THR A 729 -37.24 16.07 -34.29
N THR A 730 -37.46 16.12 -32.98
CA THR A 730 -37.01 17.22 -32.11
C THR A 730 -35.68 16.94 -31.41
N LEU A 731 -35.35 15.65 -31.21
CA LEU A 731 -34.16 15.17 -30.52
C LEU A 731 -33.43 14.15 -31.43
N PRO A 732 -32.41 14.57 -32.19
CA PRO A 732 -31.70 13.70 -33.13
C PRO A 732 -31.08 12.43 -32.48
N SER A 733 -30.71 12.51 -31.20
CA SER A 733 -30.15 11.39 -30.43
C SER A 733 -31.21 10.43 -29.88
N TYR A 734 -32.50 10.72 -30.04
CA TYR A 734 -33.58 9.91 -29.48
C TYR A 734 -33.56 8.43 -29.91
N PRO A 735 -33.28 8.08 -31.18
CA PRO A 735 -33.28 6.69 -31.63
C PRO A 735 -32.26 5.79 -30.92
N TYR A 736 -31.15 6.34 -30.41
CA TYR A 736 -30.08 5.57 -29.75
C TYR A 736 -30.56 4.84 -28.48
N ARG A 737 -31.65 5.29 -27.85
CA ARG A 737 -32.24 4.57 -26.70
C ARG A 737 -32.77 3.18 -27.08
N HIS A 738 -33.04 2.94 -28.37
CA HIS A 738 -33.56 1.67 -28.89
C HIS A 738 -32.45 0.66 -29.24
N LEU A 739 -31.18 0.97 -28.99
CA LEU A 739 -30.08 0.04 -29.21
C LEU A 739 -30.16 -1.19 -28.26
N VAL A 740 -30.70 -1.00 -27.06
CA VAL A 740 -30.91 -2.08 -26.07
C VAL A 740 -32.38 -2.47 -25.97
N ARG A 741 -32.67 -3.65 -25.40
CA ARG A 741 -34.05 -4.06 -25.13
C ARG A 741 -34.72 -3.12 -24.14
N PRO A 742 -36.00 -2.76 -24.35
CA PRO A 742 -36.74 -1.96 -23.40
C PRO A 742 -36.98 -2.71 -22.08
N GLY A 743 -37.04 -1.98 -20.97
CA GLY A 743 -37.19 -2.52 -19.61
C GLY A 743 -38.57 -2.32 -18.98
N LEU A 744 -38.90 -3.14 -17.97
CA LEU A 744 -39.99 -2.84 -17.03
C LEU A 744 -39.63 -1.64 -16.13
N THR A 745 -38.37 -1.61 -15.67
CA THR A 745 -37.77 -0.49 -14.94
C THR A 745 -36.46 -0.07 -15.62
N GLY A 746 -36.01 1.16 -15.37
CA GLY A 746 -34.82 1.72 -16.03
C GLY A 746 -34.17 2.83 -15.22
N TRP A 747 -32.96 3.22 -15.65
CA TRP A 747 -32.14 4.21 -14.95
C TRP A 747 -32.85 5.56 -14.79
N ALA A 748 -33.47 6.07 -15.86
CA ALA A 748 -34.22 7.33 -15.82
C ALA A 748 -35.37 7.27 -14.79
N GLN A 749 -36.04 6.12 -14.68
CA GLN A 749 -37.19 5.94 -13.78
C GLN A 749 -36.79 6.01 -12.31
N VAL A 750 -35.61 5.50 -11.94
CA VAL A 750 -35.12 5.51 -10.56
C VAL A 750 -34.39 6.80 -10.17
N GLN A 751 -34.05 7.67 -11.13
CA GLN A 751 -33.37 8.94 -10.89
C GLN A 751 -34.30 10.16 -10.93
N GLN A 752 -35.17 10.28 -11.93
CA GLN A 752 -35.91 11.53 -12.19
C GLN A 752 -37.39 11.50 -11.74
N GLY A 753 -37.98 10.31 -11.56
CA GLY A 753 -39.44 10.23 -11.39
C GLY A 753 -40.21 10.48 -12.70
N TYR A 754 -41.38 11.12 -12.64
CA TYR A 754 -42.26 11.34 -13.82
C TYR A 754 -41.91 12.63 -14.55
N ALA A 755 -41.93 12.61 -15.89
CA ALA A 755 -41.70 13.78 -16.74
C ALA A 755 -43.00 14.16 -17.49
N ASP A 756 -43.39 15.42 -17.40
CA ASP A 756 -44.60 16.00 -18.01
C ASP A 756 -44.30 17.15 -18.99
N SER A 757 -43.02 17.43 -19.28
CA SER A 757 -42.56 18.50 -20.19
C SER A 757 -41.52 18.00 -21.20
N LEU A 758 -41.28 18.79 -22.25
CA LEU A 758 -40.26 18.52 -23.27
C LEU A 758 -38.83 18.55 -22.68
N GLU A 759 -38.55 19.48 -21.76
CA GLU A 759 -37.32 19.47 -20.95
C GLU A 759 -37.22 18.20 -20.10
N GLY A 760 -38.32 17.78 -19.48
CA GLY A 760 -38.37 16.52 -18.73
C GLY A 760 -38.09 15.30 -19.60
N THR A 761 -38.52 15.32 -20.86
CA THR A 761 -38.25 14.26 -21.85
C THR A 761 -36.79 14.25 -22.29
N ARG A 762 -36.18 15.42 -22.49
CA ARG A 762 -34.74 15.54 -22.77
C ARG A 762 -33.90 15.02 -21.60
N LEU A 763 -34.28 15.36 -20.36
CA LEU A 763 -33.61 14.85 -19.16
C LEU A 763 -33.76 13.32 -19.03
N LYS A 764 -34.96 12.78 -19.30
CA LYS A 764 -35.20 11.33 -19.33
C LYS A 764 -34.32 10.64 -20.37
N LEU A 765 -34.23 11.21 -21.57
CA LEU A 765 -33.37 10.69 -22.63
C LEU A 765 -31.89 10.68 -22.20
N SER A 766 -31.40 11.73 -21.53
CA SER A 766 -30.00 11.78 -21.06
C SER A 766 -29.63 10.63 -20.11
N TYR A 767 -30.57 10.20 -19.26
CA TYR A 767 -30.40 9.04 -18.39
C TYR A 767 -30.52 7.71 -19.16
N ASP A 768 -31.43 7.62 -20.13
CA ASP A 768 -31.54 6.43 -20.98
C ASP A 768 -30.28 6.22 -21.83
N LEU A 769 -29.70 7.30 -22.39
CA LEU A 769 -28.44 7.25 -23.14
C LEU A 769 -27.24 6.90 -22.26
N TYR A 770 -27.22 7.38 -21.01
CA TYR A 770 -26.24 6.93 -20.03
C TYR A 770 -26.33 5.42 -19.81
N TYR A 771 -27.55 4.90 -19.62
CA TYR A 771 -27.75 3.46 -19.49
C TYR A 771 -27.27 2.71 -20.73
N VAL A 772 -27.67 3.12 -21.94
CA VAL A 772 -27.24 2.46 -23.18
C VAL A 772 -25.71 2.44 -23.32
N THR A 773 -25.03 3.51 -22.91
CA THR A 773 -23.56 3.61 -23.00
C THR A 773 -22.86 2.75 -21.93
N HIS A 774 -23.45 2.61 -20.74
CA HIS A 774 -22.80 2.02 -19.55
C HIS A 774 -23.50 0.75 -19.02
N TYR A 775 -24.42 0.15 -19.79
CA TYR A 775 -25.21 -0.97 -19.32
C TYR A 775 -24.30 -2.14 -18.94
N SER A 776 -24.48 -2.62 -17.71
CA SER A 776 -23.65 -3.64 -17.09
C SER A 776 -24.44 -4.30 -15.97
N LEU A 777 -24.03 -5.51 -15.58
CA LEU A 777 -24.72 -6.28 -14.53
C LEU A 777 -24.88 -5.46 -13.24
N ALA A 778 -23.92 -4.59 -12.95
CA ALA A 778 -23.95 -3.80 -11.75
C ALA A 778 -24.89 -2.60 -11.82
N LEU A 779 -24.94 -1.91 -12.95
CA LEU A 779 -25.93 -0.86 -13.17
C LEU A 779 -27.34 -1.46 -13.12
N ASP A 780 -27.52 -2.65 -13.69
CA ASP A 780 -28.75 -3.43 -13.57
C ASP A 780 -29.11 -3.75 -12.11
N LEU A 781 -28.20 -4.35 -11.34
CA LEU A 781 -28.45 -4.66 -9.93
C LEU A 781 -28.73 -3.41 -9.09
N LEU A 782 -28.05 -2.29 -9.38
CA LEU A 782 -28.32 -1.00 -8.74
C LEU A 782 -29.73 -0.50 -9.06
N ILE A 783 -30.15 -0.56 -10.34
CA ILE A 783 -31.52 -0.20 -10.74
C ILE A 783 -32.54 -1.10 -10.05
N ALA A 784 -32.30 -2.41 -9.98
CA ALA A 784 -33.18 -3.36 -9.31
C ALA A 784 -33.34 -3.02 -7.82
N ALA A 785 -32.23 -2.78 -7.12
CA ALA A 785 -32.23 -2.43 -5.70
C ALA A 785 -32.97 -1.12 -5.43
N LYS A 786 -32.72 -0.08 -6.24
CA LYS A 786 -33.46 1.19 -6.16
C LYS A 786 -34.93 1.01 -6.44
N THR A 787 -35.28 0.22 -7.45
CA THR A 787 -36.68 -0.08 -7.80
C THR A 787 -37.39 -0.75 -6.62
N LEU A 788 -36.76 -1.74 -5.98
CA LEU A 788 -37.31 -2.39 -4.79
C LEU A 788 -37.47 -1.41 -3.62
N HIS A 789 -36.47 -0.56 -3.37
CA HIS A 789 -36.55 0.48 -2.33
C HIS A 789 -37.70 1.46 -2.58
N ILE A 790 -37.90 1.89 -3.83
CA ILE A 790 -39.01 2.76 -4.24
C ILE A 790 -40.36 2.07 -4.04
N LEU A 791 -40.49 0.80 -4.43
CA LEU A 791 -41.72 0.02 -4.26
C LEU A 791 -42.08 -0.18 -2.78
N VAL A 792 -41.10 -0.47 -1.93
CA VAL A 792 -41.31 -0.67 -0.49
C VAL A 792 -41.58 0.65 0.23
N SER A 793 -40.91 1.74 -0.14
CA SER A 793 -41.07 3.05 0.49
C SER A 793 -42.31 3.82 0.03
N GLY A 794 -42.94 3.43 -1.09
CA GLY A 794 -44.10 4.10 -1.67
C GLY A 794 -43.81 5.47 -2.30
N LYS A 795 -42.57 5.97 -2.22
CA LYS A 795 -42.14 7.26 -2.81
C LYS A 795 -42.03 7.14 -4.33
N GLY A 796 -43.13 7.40 -5.04
CA GLY A 796 -43.19 7.34 -6.51
C GLY A 796 -44.42 6.59 -7.06
N ALA A 797 -45.27 6.05 -6.19
CA ALA A 797 -46.61 5.61 -6.56
C ALA A 797 -47.53 6.83 -6.64
N ARG A 798 -48.23 7.02 -7.77
CA ARG A 798 -49.38 7.92 -7.87
C ARG A 798 -50.59 7.24 -7.26
#